data_AF-A0AA45HIH6-F1
#
_entry.id   AF-A0AA45HIH6-F1
#
_cell.length_a   1.000
_cell.length_b   1.000
_cell.length_c   1.000
_cell.angle_alpha   90.00
_cell.angle_beta   90.00
_cell.angle_gamma   90.00
#
_symmetry.space_group_name_H-M   'P 1'
#
loop_
_entity.id
_entity.type
_entity.pdbx_description
1 polymer ?
#
loop_
_entity_poly.entity_id
_entity_poly.type
_entity_poly.pdbx_seq_one_letter_code
_entity_poly.pdbx_strand_id
1 'polypeptide(L)'
;MNKWFIKHEKAISFVIAALFIVGIIWWSVAAYLSSSNQAAALNTQNEPVKDNAVLLLTLNGEELNYPYWVMNTELDTQYQGMLQQYKQYYNREIDPIFDSLSLKVSIANQLFDLKVMNYYAEQNELVPTDKELKDSLSIKVKEQLDQLKANPDQWEQIKNAYGSEKQIESILTNSIGSSIKQDTIFDNVKNDVAKVSRDEGLKYIEENFDSIKKDYEQVKAQHILITDEATANDVYKMLKDDEISFKDAAAKYSTDTANATSSGDLGWFGRGKMVKEFEDAAFNGNVNELIGPVKTQFGYHIINVQDKKVFNEPKDVFNFGDIYSEIENKVSNEKFKNWLVSYKEEMKFGKKYMDEKLQFAEDFNNNLENLDELEKLENELSLIAFYEDGQVSAEADTDYLAVYSNVTASLKNIYNTRLDSLTKFISFQGKLDEEVQKLSDEEIQEKITEIDKKMNEENADTSSLIDEKFKYSDVLDYRTAEKDLKGYGIESVEKAKEYKTNLENKLNIVSERRSKLLAELFYEYPSSTRIVQDYYKENPSDPKVKIAYSKLQIEQLKMYSNYLGGGSVLSMYLQQPIREIMLNIASVISTEESTNTKLDALEVGMDLSDVLEDENMKLSYLKQIKEIDSTYYKDIDKMIEEIETNLSSEATPLNEEPLSVN
;
A
#
# COMPACT_ATOMS: atom_id res chain seq x y z
N MET A 1 16.30 -9.40 -0.54
CA MET A 1 14.92 -9.09 -0.95
C MET A 1 13.90 -9.25 0.18
N ASN A 2 13.98 -10.27 1.07
CA ASN A 2 13.04 -10.45 2.20
C ASN A 2 12.94 -9.28 3.20
N LYS A 3 14.04 -8.56 3.50
CA LYS A 3 13.98 -7.41 4.43
C LYS A 3 13.36 -6.15 3.83
N TRP A 4 13.31 -6.04 2.49
CA TRP A 4 12.68 -4.90 1.82
C TRP A 4 11.16 -5.09 1.80
N PHE A 5 10.67 -6.27 1.39
CA PHE A 5 9.23 -6.54 1.36
C PHE A 5 8.60 -6.58 2.76
N ILE A 6 9.24 -7.18 3.77
CA ILE A 6 8.71 -7.18 5.16
C ILE A 6 8.70 -5.77 5.78
N LYS A 7 9.68 -4.92 5.43
CA LYS A 7 9.70 -3.51 5.87
C LYS A 7 8.65 -2.66 5.17
N HIS A 8 8.22 -3.05 3.97
CA HIS A 8 7.26 -2.31 3.16
C HIS A 8 5.86 -2.92 3.08
N GLU A 9 5.59 -4.09 3.68
CA GLU A 9 4.24 -4.66 3.71
C GLU A 9 3.31 -3.86 4.66
N LYS A 10 3.81 -3.50 5.86
CA LYS A 10 3.16 -2.49 6.71
C LYS A 10 3.12 -1.12 6.03
N ALA A 11 4.16 -0.77 5.26
CA ALA A 11 4.17 0.47 4.50
C ALA A 11 3.24 0.44 3.30
N ILE A 12 2.81 -0.70 2.76
CA ILE A 12 1.86 -0.81 1.65
C ILE A 12 0.43 -0.68 2.19
N SER A 13 0.12 -1.22 3.37
CA SER A 13 -1.12 -0.87 4.09
C SER A 13 -1.14 0.59 4.52
N PHE A 14 0.01 1.16 4.93
CA PHE A 14 0.14 2.58 5.27
C PHE A 14 0.22 3.50 4.05
N VAL A 15 0.65 3.02 2.88
CA VAL A 15 0.68 3.75 1.59
C VAL A 15 -0.68 3.65 0.91
N ILE A 16 -1.46 2.61 1.18
CA ILE A 16 -2.90 2.57 0.89
C ILE A 16 -3.65 3.51 1.85
N ALA A 17 -3.17 3.79 3.07
CA ALA A 17 -3.71 4.85 3.92
C ALA A 17 -3.13 6.27 3.64
N ALA A 18 -1.91 6.38 3.11
CA ALA A 18 -1.19 7.65 2.91
C ALA A 18 -1.30 8.21 1.48
N LEU A 19 -1.44 7.36 0.46
CA LEU A 19 -1.96 7.78 -0.86
C LEU A 19 -3.44 8.17 -0.75
N PHE A 20 -4.11 7.64 0.27
CA PHE A 20 -5.41 8.12 0.71
C PHE A 20 -5.26 9.54 1.32
N ILE A 21 -4.37 9.83 2.28
CA ILE A 21 -4.27 11.15 2.95
C ILE A 21 -4.02 12.38 2.03
N VAL A 22 -3.32 12.27 0.89
CA VAL A 22 -3.01 13.45 0.05
C VAL A 22 -4.07 13.70 -1.05
N GLY A 23 -4.77 12.66 -1.51
CA GLY A 23 -5.86 12.77 -2.49
C GLY A 23 -7.27 12.92 -1.86
N ILE A 24 -7.41 12.61 -0.57
CA ILE A 24 -8.72 12.41 0.06
C ILE A 24 -9.44 13.65 0.51
N ILE A 25 -8.76 14.76 0.79
CA ILE A 25 -9.54 15.95 1.17
C ILE A 25 -10.49 16.35 0.02
N TRP A 26 -10.19 15.98 -1.22
CA TRP A 26 -11.07 16.20 -2.38
C TRP A 26 -11.93 15.00 -2.78
N TRP A 27 -11.46 13.75 -2.60
CA TRP A 27 -12.23 12.55 -2.98
C TRP A 27 -13.11 11.96 -1.88
N SER A 28 -12.82 12.14 -0.58
CA SER A 28 -13.75 11.71 0.47
C SER A 28 -14.98 12.60 0.54
N VAL A 29 -14.89 13.89 0.20
CA VAL A 29 -16.08 14.76 0.18
C VAL A 29 -16.97 14.48 -1.05
N ALA A 30 -16.39 14.01 -2.17
CA ALA A 30 -17.15 13.52 -3.32
C ALA A 30 -17.76 12.12 -3.07
N ALA A 31 -17.04 11.22 -2.39
CA ALA A 31 -17.55 9.94 -1.92
C ALA A 31 -18.59 10.10 -0.79
N TYR A 32 -18.53 11.20 -0.04
CA TYR A 32 -19.39 11.49 1.11
C TYR A 32 -20.88 11.47 0.76
N LEU A 33 -21.27 11.69 -0.51
CA LEU A 33 -22.63 12.15 -0.82
C LEU A 33 -23.28 11.62 -2.09
N SER A 34 -22.65 10.70 -2.81
CA SER A 34 -23.39 9.87 -3.77
C SER A 34 -24.33 8.88 -3.05
N SER A 35 -24.08 8.56 -1.77
CA SER A 35 -24.84 7.59 -0.97
C SER A 35 -25.79 8.22 0.09
N SER A 36 -25.61 9.49 0.49
CA SER A 36 -26.34 10.08 1.64
C SER A 36 -27.83 10.35 1.41
N ASN A 37 -28.29 10.47 0.16
CA ASN A 37 -29.69 10.77 -0.14
C ASN A 37 -30.60 9.53 -0.25
N GLN A 38 -30.09 8.31 -0.19
CA GLN A 38 -30.97 7.16 0.13
C GLN A 38 -31.35 7.13 1.62
N ALA A 39 -30.49 7.62 2.51
CA ALA A 39 -30.79 7.71 3.94
C ALA A 39 -31.61 8.96 4.30
N ALA A 40 -31.32 10.12 3.70
CA ALA A 40 -32.03 11.37 4.01
C ALA A 40 -33.49 11.41 3.50
N ALA A 41 -33.85 10.58 2.52
CA ALA A 41 -35.23 10.43 2.06
C ALA A 41 -36.11 9.57 3.01
N LEU A 42 -35.52 8.94 4.03
CA LEU A 42 -36.19 8.04 4.98
C LEU A 42 -35.89 8.44 6.44
N ASN A 43 -36.31 9.64 6.85
CA ASN A 43 -36.81 9.98 8.20
C ASN A 43 -36.79 11.49 8.40
N THR A 44 -37.75 12.18 7.79
CA THR A 44 -38.17 13.47 8.31
C THR A 44 -39.19 13.17 9.41
N GLN A 45 -38.88 13.50 10.67
CA GLN A 45 -39.80 13.82 11.81
C GLN A 45 -39.27 13.49 13.22
N ASN A 46 -38.09 12.85 13.41
CA ASN A 46 -37.56 12.60 14.77
C ASN A 46 -36.25 13.37 15.01
N GLU A 47 -36.15 14.02 16.17
CA GLU A 47 -34.87 14.58 16.64
C GLU A 47 -33.79 13.48 16.74
N PRO A 48 -32.52 13.81 16.44
CA PRO A 48 -31.43 12.85 16.53
C PRO A 48 -31.30 12.29 17.95
N VAL A 49 -31.36 10.96 18.08
CA VAL A 49 -31.25 10.26 19.36
C VAL A 49 -29.77 10.03 19.67
N LYS A 50 -29.30 10.53 20.81
CA LYS A 50 -27.89 10.45 21.23
C LYS A 50 -27.35 9.01 21.26
N ASP A 51 -28.17 8.04 21.66
CA ASP A 51 -27.79 6.61 21.72
C ASP A 51 -27.50 6.01 20.33
N ASN A 52 -27.89 6.68 19.24
CA ASN A 52 -27.55 6.28 17.88
C ASN A 52 -26.25 6.93 17.37
N ALA A 53 -25.56 7.72 18.20
CA ALA A 53 -24.24 8.22 17.89
C ALA A 53 -23.20 7.11 18.10
N VAL A 54 -22.14 7.12 17.29
CA VAL A 54 -20.95 6.27 17.50
C VAL A 54 -19.84 7.02 18.23
N LEU A 55 -19.83 8.35 18.10
CA LEU A 55 -18.82 9.23 18.66
C LEU A 55 -19.42 10.62 18.93
N LEU A 56 -19.19 11.16 20.12
CA LEU A 56 -19.51 12.53 20.49
C LEU A 56 -18.23 13.36 20.53
N LEU A 57 -18.28 14.57 19.97
CA LEU A 57 -17.23 15.55 20.19
C LEU A 57 -17.33 16.11 21.60
N THR A 58 -16.18 16.33 22.22
CA THR A 58 -16.06 17.05 23.49
C THR A 58 -15.17 18.28 23.28
N LEU A 59 -15.43 19.33 24.06
CA LEU A 59 -14.64 20.55 24.11
C LEU A 59 -14.28 20.81 25.57
N ASN A 60 -12.97 20.84 25.89
CA ASN A 60 -12.50 20.90 27.28
C ASN A 60 -13.06 19.77 28.17
N GLY A 61 -13.35 18.60 27.58
CA GLY A 61 -13.93 17.44 28.27
C GLY A 61 -15.46 17.50 28.43
N GLU A 62 -16.12 18.60 28.05
CA GLU A 62 -17.57 18.69 28.05
C GLU A 62 -18.14 18.26 26.70
N GLU A 63 -19.23 17.50 26.70
CA GLU A 63 -19.87 17.02 25.48
C GLU A 63 -20.52 18.17 24.71
N LEU A 64 -20.22 18.28 23.42
CA LEU A 64 -20.95 19.18 22.54
C LEU A 64 -22.32 18.59 22.21
N ASN A 65 -23.30 19.47 21.98
CA ASN A 65 -24.65 19.06 21.54
C ASN A 65 -24.67 18.73 20.04
N TYR A 66 -25.76 18.11 19.57
CA TYR A 66 -26.03 18.01 18.13
C TYR A 66 -25.96 19.41 17.49
N PRO A 67 -25.32 19.59 16.31
CA PRO A 67 -24.94 18.58 15.30
C PRO A 67 -23.52 17.99 15.43
N TYR A 68 -22.82 18.20 16.54
CA TYR A 68 -21.42 17.77 16.75
C TYR A 68 -21.29 16.32 17.23
N TRP A 69 -22.26 15.48 16.88
CA TRP A 69 -22.20 14.03 17.08
C TRP A 69 -21.93 13.38 15.73
N VAL A 70 -21.15 12.29 15.75
CA VAL A 70 -21.02 11.39 14.62
C VAL A 70 -22.07 10.31 14.78
N MET A 71 -23.08 10.34 13.92
CA MET A 71 -24.19 9.39 13.96
C MET A 71 -23.80 8.07 13.30
N ASN A 72 -24.34 6.95 13.77
CA ASN A 72 -24.12 5.64 13.14
C ASN A 72 -24.53 5.66 11.66
N THR A 73 -25.61 6.37 11.31
CA THR A 73 -26.03 6.54 9.92
C THR A 73 -25.01 7.28 9.05
N GLU A 74 -24.28 8.25 9.61
CA GLU A 74 -23.22 8.94 8.88
C GLU A 74 -22.04 8.00 8.64
N LEU A 75 -21.61 7.27 9.69
CA LEU A 75 -20.55 6.26 9.60
C LEU A 75 -20.88 5.18 8.57
N ASP A 76 -22.05 4.55 8.68
CA ASP A 76 -22.47 3.45 7.81
C ASP A 76 -22.58 3.88 6.35
N THR A 77 -23.13 5.09 6.10
CA THR A 77 -23.27 5.63 4.75
C THR A 77 -21.90 5.81 4.08
N GLN A 78 -20.91 6.32 4.81
CA GLN A 78 -19.54 6.46 4.32
C GLN A 78 -18.89 5.11 4.09
N TYR A 79 -19.04 4.20 5.06
CA TYR A 79 -18.47 2.87 5.01
C TYR A 79 -18.97 2.08 3.79
N GLN A 80 -20.28 2.07 3.54
CA GLN A 80 -20.86 1.42 2.36
C GLN A 80 -20.40 2.06 1.04
N GLY A 81 -20.27 3.39 1.00
CA GLY A 81 -19.72 4.09 -0.16
C GLY A 81 -18.29 3.65 -0.48
N MET A 82 -17.43 3.53 0.55
CA MET A 82 -16.05 3.06 0.39
C MET A 82 -15.99 1.58 -0.02
N LEU A 83 -16.86 0.72 0.53
CA LEU A 83 -16.95 -0.69 0.10
C LEU A 83 -17.31 -0.83 -1.38
N GLN A 84 -18.27 -0.04 -1.85
CA GLN A 84 -18.68 -0.06 -3.25
C GLN A 84 -17.52 0.36 -4.17
N GLN A 85 -16.81 1.43 -3.81
CA GLN A 85 -15.65 1.91 -4.57
C GLN A 85 -14.52 0.89 -4.59
N TYR A 86 -14.21 0.28 -3.43
CA TYR A 86 -13.21 -0.77 -3.34
C TYR A 86 -13.56 -1.95 -4.25
N LYS A 87 -14.81 -2.41 -4.21
CA LYS A 87 -15.29 -3.49 -5.09
C LYS A 87 -15.23 -3.11 -6.56
N GLN A 88 -15.58 -1.88 -6.92
CA GLN A 88 -15.52 -1.41 -8.30
C GLN A 88 -14.09 -1.36 -8.84
N TYR A 89 -13.14 -0.90 -8.02
CA TYR A 89 -11.75 -0.69 -8.46
C TYR A 89 -10.93 -1.99 -8.44
N TYR A 90 -11.07 -2.80 -7.39
CA TYR A 90 -10.27 -4.00 -7.19
C TYR A 90 -10.97 -5.30 -7.58
N ASN A 91 -12.28 -5.26 -7.86
CA ASN A 91 -13.12 -6.45 -8.08
C ASN A 91 -12.98 -7.50 -6.95
N ARG A 92 -12.81 -7.01 -5.72
CA ARG A 92 -12.60 -7.81 -4.50
C ARG A 92 -13.36 -7.18 -3.34
N GLU A 93 -13.66 -8.00 -2.34
CA GLU A 93 -14.23 -7.55 -1.06
C GLU A 93 -13.10 -7.39 -0.04
N ILE A 94 -13.24 -6.45 0.89
CA ILE A 94 -12.26 -6.28 1.97
C ILE A 94 -12.37 -7.43 2.98
N ASP A 95 -11.34 -7.63 3.80
CA ASP A 95 -11.45 -8.56 4.91
C ASP A 95 -12.58 -8.11 5.86
N PRO A 96 -13.62 -8.94 6.06
CA PRO A 96 -14.83 -8.52 6.76
C PRO A 96 -14.61 -8.31 8.26
N ILE A 97 -13.51 -8.83 8.82
CA ILE A 97 -13.26 -8.81 10.26
C ILE A 97 -12.28 -7.69 10.60
N PHE A 98 -11.12 -7.68 9.96
CA PHE A 98 -10.03 -6.81 10.36
C PHE A 98 -10.05 -5.46 9.66
N ASP A 99 -10.23 -5.47 8.34
CA ASP A 99 -10.17 -4.24 7.53
C ASP A 99 -11.43 -3.41 7.73
N SER A 100 -12.57 -4.08 7.94
CA SER A 100 -13.87 -3.46 8.22
C SER A 100 -13.83 -2.50 9.42
N LEU A 101 -13.40 -2.98 10.58
CA LEU A 101 -13.37 -2.18 11.81
C LEU A 101 -12.35 -1.03 11.70
N SER A 102 -11.17 -1.32 11.14
CA SER A 102 -10.12 -0.32 10.92
C SER A 102 -10.62 0.81 9.99
N LEU A 103 -11.38 0.45 8.94
CA LEU A 103 -12.01 1.41 8.05
C LEU A 103 -13.05 2.27 8.78
N LYS A 104 -13.91 1.67 9.61
CA LYS A 104 -14.89 2.42 10.42
C LYS A 104 -14.22 3.41 11.38
N VAL A 105 -13.13 3.03 12.05
CA VAL A 105 -12.36 3.96 12.90
C VAL A 105 -11.81 5.13 12.08
N SER A 106 -11.23 4.85 10.91
CA SER A 106 -10.74 5.90 10.00
C SER A 106 -11.86 6.87 9.59
N ILE A 107 -13.03 6.35 9.23
CA ILE A 107 -14.20 7.16 8.87
C ILE A 107 -14.70 7.97 10.07
N ALA A 108 -14.79 7.37 11.26
CA ALA A 108 -15.18 8.08 12.48
C ALA A 108 -14.23 9.25 12.77
N ASN A 109 -12.92 9.06 12.55
CA ASN A 109 -11.90 10.10 12.69
C ASN A 109 -12.03 11.21 11.65
N GLN A 110 -12.35 10.88 10.40
CA GLN A 110 -12.64 11.87 9.35
C GLN A 110 -13.91 12.66 9.66
N LEU A 111 -14.97 12.00 10.12
CA LEU A 111 -16.21 12.65 10.54
C LEU A 111 -15.96 13.53 11.77
N PHE A 112 -15.14 13.10 12.73
CA PHE A 112 -14.73 13.94 13.84
C PHE A 112 -14.07 15.25 13.38
N ASP A 113 -13.08 15.17 12.48
CA ASP A 113 -12.41 16.33 11.91
C ASP A 113 -13.39 17.25 11.14
N LEU A 114 -14.36 16.66 10.43
CA LEU A 114 -15.45 17.38 9.78
C LEU A 114 -16.29 18.19 10.77
N LYS A 115 -16.66 17.57 11.90
CA LYS A 115 -17.47 18.24 12.94
C LYS A 115 -16.67 19.35 13.64
N VAL A 116 -15.37 19.18 13.87
CA VAL A 116 -14.48 20.23 14.40
C VAL A 116 -14.42 21.42 13.43
N MET A 117 -14.27 21.16 12.14
CA MET A 117 -14.27 22.22 11.12
C MET A 117 -15.62 22.95 11.06
N ASN A 118 -16.74 22.21 11.12
CA ASN A 118 -18.08 22.81 11.15
C ASN A 118 -18.28 23.67 12.41
N TYR A 119 -17.74 23.24 13.56
CA TYR A 119 -17.74 24.06 14.77
C TYR A 119 -16.99 25.37 14.55
N TYR A 120 -15.78 25.32 13.97
CA TYR A 120 -15.02 26.52 13.64
C TYR A 120 -15.79 27.45 12.70
N ALA A 121 -16.43 26.88 11.67
CA ALA A 121 -17.20 27.67 10.70
C ALA A 121 -18.39 28.38 11.35
N GLU A 122 -19.09 27.72 12.27
CA GLU A 122 -20.18 28.33 13.04
C GLU A 122 -19.68 29.45 13.95
N GLN A 123 -18.56 29.24 14.67
CA GLN A 123 -18.01 30.25 15.58
C GLN A 123 -17.45 31.49 14.86
N ASN A 124 -17.07 31.36 13.60
CA ASN A 124 -16.45 32.44 12.80
C ASN A 124 -17.35 32.97 11.68
N GLU A 125 -18.66 32.64 11.70
CA GLU A 125 -19.63 33.12 10.71
C GLU A 125 -19.28 32.72 9.24
N LEU A 126 -18.64 31.56 9.06
CA LEU A 126 -18.21 31.02 7.77
C LEU A 126 -19.21 30.00 7.17
N VAL A 127 -20.36 29.80 7.81
CA VAL A 127 -21.43 28.95 7.28
C VAL A 127 -22.08 29.66 6.08
N PRO A 128 -22.12 29.03 4.89
CA PRO A 128 -22.64 29.65 3.69
C PRO A 128 -24.16 29.88 3.77
N THR A 129 -24.58 31.02 3.22
CA THR A 129 -25.98 31.35 2.98
C THR A 129 -26.56 30.53 1.82
N ASP A 130 -27.89 30.40 1.75
CA ASP A 130 -28.57 29.72 0.64
C ASP A 130 -28.20 30.30 -0.74
N LYS A 131 -27.87 31.59 -0.79
CA LYS A 131 -27.41 32.23 -2.01
C LYS A 131 -26.01 31.74 -2.39
N GLU A 132 -25.07 31.76 -1.44
CA GLU A 132 -23.71 31.27 -1.67
C GLU A 132 -23.70 29.79 -2.05
N LEU A 133 -24.56 28.96 -1.46
CA LEU A 133 -24.69 27.55 -1.85
C LEU A 133 -25.14 27.38 -3.31
N LYS A 134 -26.11 28.19 -3.77
CA LYS A 134 -26.56 28.16 -5.16
C LYS A 134 -25.49 28.65 -6.12
N ASP A 135 -24.79 29.72 -5.74
CA ASP A 135 -23.71 30.29 -6.54
C ASP A 135 -22.55 29.28 -6.65
N SER A 136 -22.11 28.69 -5.52
CA SER A 136 -21.09 27.63 -5.48
C SER A 136 -21.50 26.40 -6.29
N LEU A 137 -22.76 25.95 -6.17
CA LEU A 137 -23.26 24.80 -6.94
C LEU A 137 -23.17 25.07 -8.44
N SER A 138 -23.62 26.26 -8.85
CA SER A 138 -23.59 26.67 -10.26
C SER A 138 -22.16 26.73 -10.80
N ILE A 139 -21.21 27.24 -9.99
CA ILE A 139 -19.79 27.28 -10.33
C ILE A 139 -19.24 25.87 -10.49
N LYS A 140 -19.41 24.99 -9.51
CA LYS A 140 -18.88 23.61 -9.55
C LYS A 140 -19.47 22.78 -10.69
N VAL A 141 -20.78 22.89 -10.93
CA VAL A 141 -21.44 22.22 -12.06
C VAL A 141 -20.84 22.69 -13.37
N LYS A 142 -20.64 24.00 -13.52
CA LYS A 142 -20.02 24.57 -14.72
C LYS A 142 -18.58 24.08 -14.91
N GLU A 143 -17.76 24.08 -13.87
CA GLU A 143 -16.38 23.59 -13.94
C GLU A 143 -16.30 22.12 -14.37
N GLN A 144 -17.12 21.25 -13.78
CA GLN A 144 -17.21 19.84 -14.18
C GLN A 144 -17.68 19.69 -15.63
N LEU A 145 -18.67 20.48 -16.03
CA LEU A 145 -19.16 20.48 -17.41
C LEU A 145 -18.09 20.94 -18.41
N ASP A 146 -17.33 21.98 -18.08
CA ASP A 146 -16.23 22.49 -18.90
C ASP A 146 -15.10 21.47 -19.02
N GLN A 147 -14.79 20.73 -17.94
CA GLN A 147 -13.83 19.62 -17.95
C GLN A 147 -14.28 18.49 -18.88
N LEU A 148 -15.54 18.07 -18.81
CA LEU A 148 -16.09 17.04 -19.70
C LEU A 148 -16.08 17.47 -21.18
N LYS A 149 -16.21 18.77 -21.44
CA LYS A 149 -16.18 19.36 -22.79
C LYS A 149 -14.78 19.56 -23.35
N ALA A 150 -13.73 19.43 -22.52
CA ALA A 150 -12.35 19.67 -22.95
C ALA A 150 -11.90 18.72 -24.07
N ASN A 151 -12.50 17.51 -24.15
CA ASN A 151 -12.31 16.57 -25.24
C ASN A 151 -13.60 16.44 -26.06
N PRO A 152 -13.65 17.01 -27.29
CA PRO A 152 -14.86 16.98 -28.11
C PRO A 152 -15.37 15.57 -28.44
N ASP A 153 -14.47 14.61 -28.69
CA ASP A 153 -14.84 13.24 -29.05
C ASP A 153 -15.45 12.51 -27.86
N GLN A 154 -14.85 12.66 -26.67
CA GLN A 154 -15.43 12.12 -25.43
C GLN A 154 -16.75 12.80 -25.08
N TRP A 155 -16.86 14.11 -25.29
CA TRP A 155 -18.09 14.85 -25.04
C TRP A 155 -19.27 14.36 -25.89
N GLU A 156 -19.04 14.09 -27.19
CA GLU A 156 -20.08 13.50 -28.04
C GLU A 156 -20.50 12.11 -27.56
N GLN A 157 -19.55 11.27 -27.13
CA GLN A 157 -19.87 9.95 -26.56
C GLN A 157 -20.72 10.05 -25.29
N ILE A 158 -20.37 10.96 -24.37
CA ILE A 158 -21.11 11.21 -23.14
C ILE A 158 -22.53 11.70 -23.47
N LYS A 159 -22.67 12.67 -24.39
CA LYS A 159 -24.00 13.13 -24.83
C LYS A 159 -24.84 12.01 -25.43
N ASN A 160 -24.25 11.12 -26.23
CA ASN A 160 -24.97 9.99 -26.79
C ASN A 160 -25.42 8.98 -25.71
N ALA A 161 -24.63 8.80 -24.65
CA ALA A 161 -24.97 7.90 -23.54
C ALA A 161 -26.05 8.48 -22.60
N TYR A 162 -26.00 9.79 -22.32
CA TYR A 162 -26.84 10.44 -21.30
C TYR A 162 -27.95 11.35 -21.90
N GLY A 163 -28.00 11.49 -23.22
CA GLY A 163 -29.07 12.12 -23.99
C GLY A 163 -28.81 13.57 -24.40
N SER A 164 -28.54 14.48 -23.45
CA SER A 164 -28.33 15.90 -23.75
C SER A 164 -27.48 16.61 -22.69
N GLU A 165 -26.88 17.74 -23.05
CA GLU A 165 -26.12 18.58 -22.12
C GLU A 165 -26.94 18.98 -20.88
N LYS A 166 -28.22 19.34 -21.06
CA LYS A 166 -29.12 19.68 -19.94
C LYS A 166 -29.37 18.52 -19.00
N GLN A 167 -29.44 17.29 -19.52
CA GLN A 167 -29.60 16.09 -18.69
C GLN A 167 -28.32 15.84 -17.89
N ILE A 168 -27.15 15.99 -18.50
CA ILE A 168 -25.86 15.86 -17.83
C ILE A 168 -25.72 16.93 -16.74
N GLU A 169 -26.05 18.20 -17.04
CA GLU A 169 -26.07 19.30 -16.07
C GLU A 169 -27.00 19.01 -14.89
N SER A 170 -28.20 18.46 -15.15
CA SER A 170 -29.12 18.05 -14.08
C SER A 170 -28.57 16.89 -13.24
N ILE A 171 -27.88 15.93 -13.85
CA ILE A 171 -27.22 14.83 -13.13
C ILE A 171 -26.13 15.41 -12.22
N LEU A 172 -25.26 16.28 -12.76
CA LEU A 172 -24.20 16.95 -12.00
C LEU A 172 -24.76 17.81 -10.87
N THR A 173 -25.82 18.57 -11.13
CA THR A 173 -26.49 19.41 -10.12
C THR A 173 -27.01 18.56 -8.97
N ASN A 174 -27.62 17.41 -9.27
CA ASN A 174 -28.14 16.50 -8.25
C ASN A 174 -27.01 15.81 -7.47
N SER A 175 -25.92 15.41 -8.14
CA SER A 175 -24.79 14.72 -7.50
C SER A 175 -23.92 15.65 -6.66
N ILE A 176 -23.72 16.91 -7.08
CA ILE A 176 -22.93 17.92 -6.37
C ILE A 176 -23.79 18.65 -5.33
N GLY A 177 -25.09 18.80 -5.58
CA GLY A 177 -26.00 19.51 -4.68
C GLY A 177 -26.06 18.90 -3.28
N SER A 178 -25.83 17.60 -3.15
CA SER A 178 -25.71 16.96 -1.84
C SER A 178 -24.43 17.35 -1.10
N SER A 179 -23.35 17.77 -1.80
CA SER A 179 -22.02 18.13 -1.21
C SER A 179 -21.74 19.57 -1.04
N ILE A 180 -22.47 20.39 -1.76
CA ILE A 180 -22.09 21.77 -1.92
C ILE A 180 -22.01 22.53 -0.60
N LYS A 181 -22.84 22.17 0.39
CA LYS A 181 -22.77 22.79 1.72
C LYS A 181 -21.45 22.49 2.41
N GLN A 182 -21.06 21.23 2.51
CA GLN A 182 -19.86 20.84 3.23
C GLN A 182 -18.59 21.28 2.49
N ASP A 183 -18.62 21.19 1.16
CA ASP A 183 -17.58 21.73 0.29
C ASP A 183 -17.38 23.24 0.50
N THR A 184 -18.46 24.01 0.48
CA THR A 184 -18.38 25.47 0.63
C THR A 184 -17.91 25.84 2.04
N ILE A 185 -18.32 25.10 3.08
CA ILE A 185 -17.77 25.27 4.43
C ILE A 185 -16.27 25.01 4.43
N PHE A 186 -15.82 23.89 3.83
CA PHE A 186 -14.40 23.58 3.74
C PHE A 186 -13.62 24.69 3.03
N ASP A 187 -14.11 25.15 1.88
CA ASP A 187 -13.48 26.23 1.11
C ASP A 187 -13.42 27.53 1.92
N ASN A 188 -14.51 27.90 2.61
CA ASN A 188 -14.55 29.10 3.46
C ASN A 188 -13.55 29.01 4.62
N VAL A 189 -13.52 27.89 5.34
CA VAL A 189 -12.58 27.69 6.47
C VAL A 189 -11.15 27.67 5.96
N LYS A 190 -10.86 26.92 4.88
CA LYS A 190 -9.52 26.86 4.31
C LYS A 190 -9.04 28.22 3.81
N ASN A 191 -9.91 29.01 3.19
CA ASN A 191 -9.61 30.38 2.79
C ASN A 191 -9.35 31.32 3.98
N ASP A 192 -9.97 31.07 5.13
CA ASP A 192 -9.77 31.86 6.34
C ASP A 192 -8.43 31.51 7.03
N VAL A 193 -8.14 30.23 7.20
CA VAL A 193 -7.04 29.76 8.05
C VAL A 193 -5.78 29.37 7.30
N ALA A 194 -5.88 29.10 6.01
CA ALA A 194 -4.82 28.51 5.20
C ALA A 194 -4.59 29.22 3.86
N LYS A 195 -5.01 30.48 3.76
CA LYS A 195 -4.65 31.34 2.62
C LYS A 195 -3.13 31.49 2.53
N VAL A 196 -2.62 31.43 1.31
CA VAL A 196 -1.20 31.59 1.02
C VAL A 196 -1.00 32.98 0.42
N SER A 197 -0.18 33.79 1.07
CA SER A 197 0.26 35.06 0.49
C SER A 197 1.32 34.82 -0.59
N ARG A 198 1.48 35.80 -1.49
CA ARG A 198 2.52 35.74 -2.52
C ARG A 198 3.93 35.58 -1.93
N ASP A 199 4.18 36.23 -0.79
CA ASP A 199 5.48 36.17 -0.10
C ASP A 199 5.72 34.80 0.53
N GLU A 200 4.70 34.19 1.14
CA GLU A 200 4.78 32.81 1.64
C GLU A 200 5.00 31.81 0.50
N GLY A 201 4.29 31.99 -0.62
CA GLY A 201 4.48 31.17 -1.82
C GLY A 201 5.90 31.29 -2.36
N LEU A 202 6.44 32.51 -2.48
CA LEU A 202 7.82 32.73 -2.91
C LEU A 202 8.82 32.08 -1.95
N LYS A 203 8.65 32.25 -0.63
CA LYS A 203 9.52 31.62 0.37
C LYS A 203 9.53 30.10 0.24
N TYR A 204 8.36 29.48 0.09
CA TYR A 204 8.27 28.04 -0.14
C TYR A 204 9.01 27.62 -1.41
N ILE A 205 8.85 28.39 -2.50
CA ILE A 205 9.54 28.11 -3.76
C ILE A 205 11.06 28.23 -3.58
N GLU A 206 11.55 29.24 -2.87
CA GLU A 206 12.97 29.44 -2.59
C GLU A 206 13.56 28.28 -1.77
N GLU A 207 12.86 27.82 -0.73
CA GLU A 207 13.29 26.72 0.13
C GLU A 207 13.25 25.35 -0.58
N ASN A 208 12.44 25.21 -1.63
CA ASN A 208 12.19 23.94 -2.33
C ASN A 208 12.56 23.99 -3.82
N PHE A 209 13.37 24.96 -4.25
CA PHE A 209 13.52 25.31 -5.67
C PHE A 209 14.03 24.15 -6.53
N ASP A 210 15.02 23.39 -6.04
CA ASP A 210 15.57 22.24 -6.77
C ASP A 210 14.53 21.13 -7.00
N SER A 211 13.69 20.86 -5.99
CA SER A 211 12.58 19.90 -6.13
C SER A 211 11.55 20.42 -7.11
N ILE A 212 11.16 21.70 -6.99
CA ILE A 212 10.18 22.32 -7.88
C ILE A 212 10.66 22.28 -9.33
N LYS A 213 11.96 22.51 -9.57
CA LYS A 213 12.52 22.36 -10.91
C LYS A 213 12.37 20.94 -11.44
N LYS A 214 12.71 19.95 -10.62
CA LYS A 214 12.59 18.55 -11.00
C LYS A 214 11.14 18.13 -11.27
N ASP A 215 10.21 18.61 -10.46
CA ASP A 215 8.82 18.17 -10.46
C ASP A 215 7.99 18.88 -11.56
N TYR A 216 8.31 20.15 -11.87
CA TYR A 216 7.46 21.01 -12.71
C TYR A 216 8.12 21.54 -13.98
N GLU A 217 9.45 21.48 -14.14
CA GLU A 217 10.04 21.88 -15.42
C GLU A 217 9.67 20.88 -16.51
N GLN A 218 9.22 21.41 -17.65
CA GLN A 218 8.79 20.61 -18.79
C GLN A 218 9.24 21.26 -20.10
N VAL A 219 9.55 20.42 -21.08
CA VAL A 219 9.82 20.84 -22.45
C VAL A 219 8.85 20.13 -23.38
N LYS A 220 8.33 20.87 -24.36
CA LYS A 220 7.65 20.29 -25.51
C LYS A 220 8.62 20.25 -26.67
N ALA A 221 8.88 19.07 -27.24
CA ALA A 221 9.80 18.96 -28.36
C ALA A 221 9.33 17.95 -29.40
N GLN A 222 9.89 18.09 -30.60
CA GLN A 222 9.86 17.07 -31.64
C GLN A 222 11.27 16.51 -31.82
N HIS A 223 11.37 15.26 -32.28
CA HIS A 223 12.66 14.66 -32.59
C HIS A 223 12.66 13.82 -33.88
N ILE A 224 13.86 13.63 -34.42
CA ILE A 224 14.16 12.69 -35.50
C ILE A 224 15.32 11.82 -35.02
N LEU A 225 15.10 10.51 -34.91
CA LEU A 225 16.11 9.55 -34.53
C LEU A 225 16.74 8.91 -35.76
N ILE A 226 18.07 8.95 -35.88
CA ILE A 226 18.81 8.38 -37.00
C ILE A 226 19.96 7.54 -36.45
N THR A 227 20.16 6.34 -36.98
CA THR A 227 21.20 5.41 -36.50
C THR A 227 22.61 5.79 -36.95
N ASP A 228 22.74 6.48 -38.09
CA ASP A 228 24.00 6.87 -38.72
C ASP A 228 24.27 8.38 -38.60
N GLU A 229 25.51 8.73 -38.24
CA GLU A 229 25.93 10.12 -38.01
C GLU A 229 25.98 10.96 -39.28
N ALA A 230 26.42 10.38 -40.40
CA ALA A 230 26.53 11.11 -41.67
C ALA A 230 25.13 11.52 -42.16
N THR A 231 24.19 10.58 -42.10
CA THR A 231 22.78 10.80 -42.43
C THR A 231 22.14 11.83 -41.50
N ALA A 232 22.43 11.79 -40.20
CA ALA A 232 21.92 12.78 -39.26
C ALA A 232 22.44 14.19 -39.55
N ASN A 233 23.71 14.34 -39.91
CA ASN A 233 24.29 15.62 -40.31
C ASN A 233 23.66 16.17 -41.60
N ASP A 234 23.43 15.30 -42.59
CA ASP A 234 22.79 15.69 -43.85
C ASP A 234 21.34 16.15 -43.60
N VAL A 235 20.56 15.41 -42.82
CA VAL A 235 19.18 15.78 -42.46
C VAL A 235 19.14 17.08 -41.65
N TYR A 236 20.05 17.25 -40.69
CA TYR A 236 20.16 18.51 -39.93
C TYR A 236 20.44 19.70 -40.84
N LYS A 237 21.32 19.54 -41.82
CA LYS A 237 21.63 20.58 -42.80
C LYS A 237 20.43 20.90 -43.69
N MET A 238 19.74 19.88 -44.21
CA MET A 238 18.53 20.08 -45.01
C MET A 238 17.43 20.82 -44.23
N LEU A 239 17.28 20.53 -42.93
CA LEU A 239 16.33 21.22 -42.05
C LEU A 239 16.75 22.68 -41.78
N LYS A 240 18.05 22.91 -41.59
CA LYS A 240 18.60 24.25 -41.35
C LYS A 240 18.52 25.16 -42.58
N ASP A 241 18.67 24.58 -43.77
CA ASP A 241 18.62 25.29 -45.05
C ASP A 241 17.17 25.36 -45.62
N ASP A 242 16.16 24.97 -44.83
CA ASP A 242 14.73 24.92 -45.19
C ASP A 242 14.41 24.08 -46.45
N GLU A 243 15.26 23.10 -46.79
CA GLU A 243 15.09 22.21 -47.95
C GLU A 243 14.01 21.13 -47.73
N ILE A 244 13.70 20.82 -46.48
CA ILE A 244 12.68 19.86 -46.07
C ILE A 244 12.01 20.33 -44.77
N SER A 245 10.71 20.07 -44.61
CA SER A 245 10.04 20.37 -43.33
C SER A 245 10.43 19.36 -42.26
N PHE A 246 10.40 19.76 -40.98
CA PHE A 246 10.66 18.84 -39.86
C PHE A 246 9.74 17.61 -39.89
N LYS A 247 8.47 17.82 -40.25
CA LYS A 247 7.46 16.75 -40.42
C LYS A 247 7.86 15.75 -41.50
N ASP A 248 8.25 16.23 -42.67
CA ASP A 248 8.62 15.35 -43.79
C ASP A 248 9.95 14.64 -43.50
N ALA A 249 10.89 15.31 -42.82
CA ALA A 249 12.13 14.72 -42.39
C ALA A 249 11.90 13.62 -41.33
N ALA A 250 11.03 13.86 -40.34
CA ALA A 250 10.65 12.87 -39.34
C ALA A 250 10.00 11.65 -39.99
N ALA A 251 9.05 11.85 -40.91
CA ALA A 251 8.36 10.77 -41.60
C ALA A 251 9.29 9.94 -42.52
N LYS A 252 10.32 10.57 -43.09
CA LYS A 252 11.22 9.96 -44.07
C LYS A 252 12.47 9.32 -43.47
N TYR A 253 13.02 9.92 -42.42
CA TYR A 253 14.35 9.55 -41.89
C TYR A 253 14.34 9.04 -40.45
N SER A 254 13.29 9.31 -39.66
CA SER A 254 13.27 8.86 -38.26
C SER A 254 13.11 7.34 -38.18
N THR A 255 13.97 6.68 -37.39
CA THR A 255 13.87 5.26 -37.05
C THR A 255 12.96 5.02 -35.85
N ASP A 256 12.48 6.08 -35.18
CA ASP A 256 11.48 5.99 -34.13
C ASP A 256 10.07 5.93 -34.73
N THR A 257 9.55 4.71 -34.89
CA THR A 257 8.26 4.45 -35.52
C THR A 257 7.06 4.91 -34.68
N ALA A 258 7.25 5.19 -33.39
CA ALA A 258 6.16 5.59 -32.50
C ALA A 258 5.64 7.01 -32.81
N ASN A 259 6.51 7.90 -33.29
CA ASN A 259 6.18 9.32 -33.53
C ASN A 259 6.58 9.83 -34.93
N ALA A 260 7.30 9.06 -35.75
CA ALA A 260 7.70 9.48 -37.10
C ALA A 260 6.54 9.99 -37.97
N THR A 261 5.38 9.33 -37.93
CA THR A 261 4.18 9.73 -38.69
C THR A 261 3.44 10.92 -38.08
N SER A 262 3.74 11.25 -36.83
CA SER A 262 3.21 12.39 -36.07
C SER A 262 4.20 13.55 -36.00
N SER A 263 4.99 13.74 -37.06
CA SER A 263 6.02 14.80 -37.14
C SER A 263 7.12 14.70 -36.08
N GLY A 264 7.33 13.52 -35.49
CA GLY A 264 8.30 13.33 -34.41
C GLY A 264 7.86 13.92 -33.07
N ASP A 265 6.57 14.23 -32.87
CA ASP A 265 6.07 14.88 -31.65
C ASP A 265 6.22 13.98 -30.41
N LEU A 266 6.87 14.51 -29.37
CA LEU A 266 7.04 13.86 -28.07
C LEU A 266 6.06 14.39 -27.02
N GLY A 267 5.28 15.44 -27.34
CA GLY A 267 4.48 16.14 -26.35
C GLY A 267 5.33 16.83 -25.28
N TRP A 268 4.73 17.10 -24.13
CA TRP A 268 5.42 17.65 -22.96
C TRP A 268 6.07 16.54 -22.15
N PHE A 269 7.35 16.70 -21.80
CA PHE A 269 8.06 15.80 -20.90
C PHE A 269 8.83 16.58 -19.84
N GLY A 270 8.87 16.02 -18.62
CA GLY A 270 9.60 16.58 -17.48
C GLY A 270 11.00 16.01 -17.32
N ARG A 271 11.72 16.50 -16.29
CA ARG A 271 13.05 16.02 -15.90
C ARG A 271 13.05 14.52 -15.56
N GLY A 272 14.11 13.82 -15.92
CA GLY A 272 14.32 12.39 -15.69
C GLY A 272 13.45 11.46 -16.53
N LYS A 273 12.72 11.98 -17.53
CA LYS A 273 11.88 11.16 -18.42
C LYS A 273 12.61 10.70 -19.68
N MET A 274 13.68 11.40 -20.06
CA MET A 274 14.47 11.11 -21.26
C MET A 274 15.90 10.71 -20.87
N VAL A 275 16.64 10.11 -21.81
CA VAL A 275 18.08 9.86 -21.63
C VAL A 275 18.82 11.18 -21.46
N LYS A 276 19.86 11.17 -20.62
CA LYS A 276 20.51 12.39 -20.11
C LYS A 276 20.97 13.34 -21.22
N GLU A 277 21.59 12.82 -22.27
CA GLU A 277 22.14 13.64 -23.36
C GLU A 277 21.04 14.34 -24.16
N PHE A 278 19.92 13.65 -24.38
CA PHE A 278 18.74 14.22 -25.04
C PHE A 278 18.07 15.27 -24.17
N GLU A 279 17.87 14.94 -22.88
CA GLU A 279 17.26 15.85 -21.92
C GLU A 279 18.08 17.14 -21.77
N ASP A 280 19.38 17.02 -21.54
CA ASP A 280 20.28 18.16 -21.39
C ASP A 280 20.23 19.05 -22.65
N ALA A 281 20.18 18.46 -23.85
CA ALA A 281 20.04 19.22 -25.09
C ALA A 281 18.70 19.94 -25.21
N ALA A 282 17.59 19.24 -24.93
CA ALA A 282 16.24 19.80 -25.06
C ALA A 282 15.95 20.92 -24.04
N PHE A 283 16.36 20.74 -22.78
CA PHE A 283 16.12 21.73 -21.72
C PHE A 283 17.04 22.96 -21.81
N ASN A 284 18.24 22.84 -22.39
CA ASN A 284 19.12 23.98 -22.62
C ASN A 284 18.77 24.75 -23.92
N GLY A 285 17.97 24.15 -24.79
CA GLY A 285 17.51 24.75 -26.05
C GLY A 285 16.61 25.97 -25.89
N ASN A 286 16.64 26.87 -26.87
CA ASN A 286 15.65 27.92 -27.03
C ASN A 286 14.40 27.40 -27.76
N VAL A 287 13.26 28.05 -27.51
CA VAL A 287 12.02 27.73 -28.23
C VAL A 287 12.21 28.02 -29.72
N ASN A 288 11.80 27.08 -30.56
CA ASN A 288 12.02 26.98 -32.00
C ASN A 288 13.48 26.78 -32.43
N GLU A 289 14.37 26.39 -31.51
CA GLU A 289 15.76 26.05 -31.85
C GLU A 289 15.85 24.61 -32.37
N LEU A 290 16.52 24.46 -33.52
CA LEU A 290 16.92 23.17 -34.07
C LEU A 290 18.27 22.76 -33.46
N ILE A 291 18.31 21.62 -32.76
CA ILE A 291 19.44 21.16 -31.97
C ILE A 291 19.89 19.79 -32.45
N GLY A 292 21.19 19.61 -32.63
CA GLY A 292 21.80 18.30 -32.91
C GLY A 292 22.77 18.32 -34.10
N PRO A 293 23.17 17.13 -34.58
CA PRO A 293 22.79 15.81 -34.06
C PRO A 293 23.30 15.53 -32.63
N VAL A 294 22.44 15.07 -31.73
CA VAL A 294 22.75 14.71 -30.33
C VAL A 294 22.91 13.20 -30.21
N LYS A 295 24.08 12.73 -29.78
CA LYS A 295 24.35 11.29 -29.64
C LYS A 295 23.80 10.72 -28.33
N THR A 296 23.11 9.59 -28.41
CA THR A 296 22.61 8.80 -27.28
C THR A 296 22.88 7.31 -27.51
N GLN A 297 22.48 6.46 -26.57
CA GLN A 297 22.51 5.00 -26.75
C GLN A 297 21.61 4.48 -27.90
N PHE A 298 20.62 5.27 -28.34
CA PHE A 298 19.67 4.89 -29.40
C PHE A 298 20.12 5.32 -30.81
N GLY A 299 21.13 6.18 -30.91
CA GLY A 299 21.55 6.80 -32.16
C GLY A 299 21.70 8.32 -32.02
N TYR A 300 21.53 9.03 -33.13
CA TYR A 300 21.68 10.47 -33.26
C TYR A 300 20.31 11.14 -33.40
N HIS A 301 20.06 12.13 -32.54
CA HIS A 301 18.78 12.84 -32.48
C HIS A 301 18.91 14.24 -33.04
N ILE A 302 17.96 14.66 -33.87
CA ILE A 302 17.74 16.06 -34.21
C ILE A 302 16.49 16.51 -33.47
N ILE A 303 16.61 17.54 -32.63
CA ILE A 303 15.58 17.99 -31.70
C ILE A 303 15.10 19.36 -32.15
N ASN A 304 13.78 19.59 -32.10
CA ASN A 304 13.18 20.91 -32.28
C ASN A 304 12.31 21.24 -31.07
N VAL A 305 12.75 22.20 -30.26
CA VAL A 305 12.03 22.60 -29.04
C VAL A 305 10.83 23.46 -29.43
N GLN A 306 9.62 23.00 -29.16
CA GLN A 306 8.37 23.69 -29.49
C GLN A 306 7.94 24.69 -28.42
N ASP A 307 8.17 24.36 -27.15
CA ASP A 307 7.80 25.20 -26.00
C ASP A 307 8.56 24.74 -24.74
N LYS A 308 8.65 25.60 -23.71
CA LYS A 308 9.30 25.25 -22.44
C LYS A 308 8.70 25.96 -21.23
N LYS A 309 8.60 25.22 -20.13
CA LYS A 309 8.36 25.71 -18.77
C LYS A 309 9.62 25.43 -17.95
N VAL A 310 10.49 26.43 -17.81
CA VAL A 310 11.78 26.30 -17.10
C VAL A 310 11.99 27.47 -16.14
N PHE A 311 12.68 27.23 -15.03
CA PHE A 311 12.90 28.21 -13.97
C PHE A 311 14.41 28.45 -13.78
N ASN A 312 14.86 29.66 -14.08
CA ASN A 312 16.22 30.11 -13.80
C ASN A 312 16.34 30.63 -12.37
N GLU A 313 15.30 31.32 -11.90
CA GLU A 313 15.16 31.78 -10.52
C GLU A 313 13.77 31.45 -9.94
N PRO A 314 13.62 31.38 -8.61
CA PRO A 314 12.34 31.08 -7.94
C PRO A 314 11.15 31.91 -8.44
N LYS A 315 11.38 33.18 -8.80
CA LYS A 315 10.33 34.08 -9.27
C LYS A 315 9.77 33.69 -10.64
N ASP A 316 10.50 32.92 -11.44
CA ASP A 316 10.05 32.47 -12.76
C ASP A 316 8.81 31.59 -12.67
N VAL A 317 8.60 30.89 -11.56
CA VAL A 317 7.41 30.05 -11.32
C VAL A 317 6.12 30.85 -11.43
N PHE A 318 6.11 32.13 -11.04
CA PHE A 318 4.94 33.01 -11.15
C PHE A 318 4.53 33.31 -12.59
N ASN A 319 5.40 33.07 -13.57
CA ASN A 319 5.07 33.21 -14.99
C ASN A 319 4.18 32.07 -15.49
N PHE A 320 4.06 30.99 -14.71
CA PHE A 320 3.28 29.79 -15.04
C PHE A 320 2.16 29.64 -14.00
N GLY A 321 1.02 30.29 -14.27
CA GLY A 321 -0.08 30.40 -13.31
C GLY A 321 -0.69 29.06 -12.87
N ASP A 322 -0.71 28.08 -13.77
CA ASP A 322 -1.08 26.68 -13.47
C ASP A 322 -0.16 26.06 -12.43
N ILE A 323 1.16 26.13 -12.67
CA ILE A 323 2.19 25.59 -11.78
C ILE A 323 2.17 26.29 -10.43
N TYR A 324 2.09 27.63 -10.43
CA TYR A 324 2.00 28.37 -9.18
C TYR A 324 0.74 28.01 -8.39
N SER A 325 -0.41 27.84 -9.05
CA SER A 325 -1.66 27.45 -8.38
C SER A 325 -1.57 26.06 -7.76
N GLU A 326 -0.88 25.11 -8.40
CA GLU A 326 -0.63 23.79 -7.82
C GLU A 326 0.25 23.88 -6.56
N ILE A 327 1.33 24.68 -6.62
CA ILE A 327 2.21 24.93 -5.46
C ILE A 327 1.45 25.63 -4.34
N GLU A 328 0.67 26.67 -4.67
CA GLU A 328 -0.16 27.40 -3.72
C GLU A 328 -1.15 26.46 -3.01
N ASN A 329 -1.83 25.59 -3.77
CA ASN A 329 -2.73 24.58 -3.22
C ASN A 329 -2.01 23.58 -2.31
N LYS A 330 -0.81 23.14 -2.68
CA LYS A 330 0.02 22.25 -1.86
C LYS A 330 0.35 22.90 -0.52
N VAL A 331 0.87 24.13 -0.54
CA VAL A 331 1.21 24.89 0.66
C VAL A 331 -0.02 25.18 1.51
N SER A 332 -1.14 25.55 0.87
CA SER A 332 -2.41 25.78 1.56
C SER A 332 -2.93 24.50 2.24
N ASN A 333 -2.84 23.35 1.60
CA ASN A 333 -3.22 22.06 2.20
C ASN A 333 -2.36 21.71 3.41
N GLU A 334 -1.04 21.93 3.32
CA GLU A 334 -0.12 21.73 4.45
C GLU A 334 -0.43 22.67 5.61
N LYS A 335 -0.67 23.96 5.33
CA LYS A 335 -1.11 24.95 6.33
C LYS A 335 -2.42 24.53 6.99
N PHE A 336 -3.42 24.13 6.22
CA PHE A 336 -4.72 23.71 6.73
C PHE A 336 -4.61 22.48 7.63
N LYS A 337 -3.85 21.47 7.21
CA LYS A 337 -3.62 20.26 8.02
C LYS A 337 -2.97 20.59 9.36
N ASN A 338 -1.94 21.43 9.35
CA ASN A 338 -1.25 21.85 10.57
C ASN A 338 -2.14 22.69 11.48
N TRP A 339 -2.93 23.59 10.88
CA TRP A 339 -3.94 24.36 11.60
C TRP A 339 -4.97 23.45 12.28
N LEU A 340 -5.55 22.48 11.57
CA LEU A 340 -6.59 21.61 12.13
C LEU A 340 -6.07 20.78 13.32
N VAL A 341 -4.83 20.29 13.24
CA VAL A 341 -4.17 19.61 14.36
C VAL A 341 -4.01 20.56 15.55
N SER A 342 -3.43 21.74 15.31
CA SER A 342 -3.19 22.74 16.37
C SER A 342 -4.50 23.22 17.00
N TYR A 343 -5.52 23.49 16.19
CA TYR A 343 -6.83 23.95 16.63
C TYR A 343 -7.53 22.91 17.52
N LYS A 344 -7.44 21.61 17.15
CA LYS A 344 -7.94 20.51 17.99
C LYS A 344 -7.27 20.49 19.36
N GLU A 345 -5.95 20.63 19.40
CA GLU A 345 -5.17 20.60 20.64
C GLU A 345 -5.41 21.83 21.51
N GLU A 346 -5.33 23.03 20.94
CA GLU A 346 -5.51 24.32 21.63
C GLU A 346 -6.90 24.44 22.26
N MET A 347 -7.94 24.06 21.51
CA MET A 347 -9.31 24.07 21.98
C MET A 347 -9.65 22.85 22.84
N LYS A 348 -8.75 21.87 22.93
CA LYS A 348 -8.93 20.60 23.66
C LYS A 348 -10.18 19.86 23.19
N PHE A 349 -10.29 19.67 21.88
CA PHE A 349 -11.27 18.76 21.32
C PHE A 349 -10.92 17.33 21.67
N GLY A 350 -11.89 16.59 22.18
CA GLY A 350 -11.74 15.17 22.52
C GLY A 350 -12.84 14.32 21.94
N LYS A 351 -12.63 13.01 21.95
CA LYS A 351 -13.56 12.00 21.46
C LYS A 351 -14.19 11.26 22.63
N LYS A 352 -15.52 11.19 22.68
CA LYS A 352 -16.25 10.26 23.54
C LYS A 352 -16.95 9.24 22.68
N TYR A 353 -16.37 8.05 22.57
CA TYR A 353 -16.98 6.95 21.85
C TYR A 353 -18.23 6.48 22.58
N MET A 354 -19.28 6.24 21.79
CA MET A 354 -20.52 5.61 22.22
C MET A 354 -20.57 4.15 21.76
N ASP A 355 -19.82 3.81 20.71
CA ASP A 355 -19.54 2.44 20.28
C ASP A 355 -18.21 1.99 20.90
N GLU A 356 -18.28 1.10 21.89
CA GLU A 356 -17.12 0.55 22.60
C GLU A 356 -16.16 -0.21 21.66
N LYS A 357 -16.66 -0.81 20.57
CA LYS A 357 -15.81 -1.53 19.61
C LYS A 357 -14.88 -0.58 18.87
N LEU A 358 -15.40 0.58 18.47
CA LEU A 358 -14.58 1.65 17.88
C LEU A 358 -13.60 2.22 18.90
N GLN A 359 -14.02 2.33 20.17
CA GLN A 359 -13.13 2.78 21.24
C GLN A 359 -11.93 1.84 21.40
N PHE A 360 -12.15 0.53 21.57
CA PHE A 360 -11.05 -0.43 21.71
C PHE A 360 -10.12 -0.43 20.49
N ALA A 361 -10.67 -0.31 19.29
CA ALA A 361 -9.87 -0.25 18.07
C ALA A 361 -9.02 1.04 17.99
N GLU A 362 -9.58 2.18 18.37
CA GLU A 362 -8.84 3.45 18.46
C GLU A 362 -7.77 3.40 19.57
N ASP A 363 -8.10 2.87 20.75
CA ASP A 363 -7.18 2.72 21.87
C ASP A 363 -6.01 1.81 21.49
N PHE A 364 -6.26 0.72 20.76
CA PHE A 364 -5.21 -0.12 20.19
C PHE A 364 -4.33 0.65 19.19
N ASN A 365 -4.95 1.38 18.24
CA ASN A 365 -4.22 2.13 17.21
C ASN A 365 -3.31 3.22 17.81
N ASN A 366 -3.72 3.84 18.92
CA ASN A 366 -2.95 4.86 19.61
C ASN A 366 -1.82 4.29 20.50
N ASN A 367 -1.84 2.98 20.79
CA ASN A 367 -0.94 2.34 21.76
C ASN A 367 -0.19 1.13 21.19
N LEU A 368 0.02 1.06 19.86
CA LEU A 368 0.62 -0.09 19.16
C LEU A 368 1.94 -0.63 19.73
N GLU A 369 2.72 0.22 20.41
CA GLU A 369 4.02 -0.11 20.98
C GLU A 369 4.08 0.09 22.51
N ASN A 370 3.00 0.56 23.13
CA ASN A 370 2.94 0.82 24.57
C ASN A 370 2.54 -0.45 25.32
N LEU A 371 3.50 -1.08 25.98
CA LEU A 371 3.27 -2.36 26.65
C LEU A 371 2.15 -2.29 27.70
N ASP A 372 2.18 -1.28 28.58
CA ASP A 372 1.27 -1.24 29.72
C ASP A 372 -0.18 -1.03 29.28
N GLU A 373 -0.39 -0.18 28.27
CA GLU A 373 -1.72 0.05 27.68
C GLU A 373 -2.21 -1.17 26.90
N LEU A 374 -1.32 -1.87 26.16
CA LEU A 374 -1.70 -3.09 25.47
C LEU A 374 -2.02 -4.24 26.44
N GLU A 375 -1.29 -4.37 27.55
CA GLU A 375 -1.60 -5.36 28.59
C GLU A 375 -2.96 -5.05 29.24
N LYS A 376 -3.26 -3.77 29.47
CA LYS A 376 -4.57 -3.34 29.98
C LYS A 376 -5.68 -3.69 28.99
N LEU A 377 -5.52 -3.36 27.70
CA LEU A 377 -6.47 -3.70 26.64
C LEU A 377 -6.66 -5.21 26.50
N GLU A 378 -5.58 -6.00 26.56
CA GLU A 378 -5.69 -7.48 26.51
C GLU A 378 -6.51 -8.01 27.67
N ASN A 379 -6.29 -7.50 28.89
CA ASN A 379 -7.06 -7.92 30.05
C ASN A 379 -8.55 -7.60 29.89
N GLU A 380 -8.90 -6.37 29.50
CA GLU A 380 -10.29 -5.93 29.29
C GLU A 380 -10.97 -6.75 28.18
N LEU A 381 -10.33 -6.89 27.03
CA LEU A 381 -10.87 -7.65 25.90
C LEU A 381 -10.91 -9.16 26.18
N SER A 382 -10.00 -9.71 27.00
CA SER A 382 -10.02 -11.14 27.34
C SER A 382 -11.28 -11.56 28.11
N LEU A 383 -11.84 -10.65 28.91
CA LEU A 383 -13.10 -10.87 29.64
C LEU A 383 -14.31 -10.92 28.72
N ILE A 384 -14.21 -10.31 27.54
CA ILE A 384 -15.25 -10.34 26.50
C ILE A 384 -15.04 -11.56 25.60
N ALA A 385 -13.80 -11.78 25.17
CA ALA A 385 -13.44 -12.78 24.17
C ALA A 385 -13.48 -14.22 24.68
N PHE A 386 -13.41 -14.46 26.00
CA PHE A 386 -13.35 -15.81 26.58
C PHE A 386 -14.30 -15.99 27.76
N TYR A 387 -14.84 -17.19 27.89
CA TYR A 387 -15.49 -17.65 29.11
C TYR A 387 -14.45 -17.98 30.20
N GLU A 388 -14.92 -18.16 31.45
CA GLU A 388 -14.05 -18.50 32.59
C GLU A 388 -13.29 -19.82 32.41
N ASP A 389 -13.82 -20.75 31.61
CA ASP A 389 -13.17 -22.02 31.28
C ASP A 389 -12.10 -21.91 30.17
N GLY A 390 -11.91 -20.71 29.62
CA GLY A 390 -10.93 -20.40 28.59
C GLY A 390 -11.36 -20.76 27.16
N GLN A 391 -12.62 -21.13 26.94
CA GLN A 391 -13.19 -21.23 25.60
C GLN A 391 -13.49 -19.84 25.03
N VAL A 392 -13.42 -19.70 23.70
CA VAL A 392 -13.81 -18.46 23.01
C VAL A 392 -15.30 -18.24 23.21
N SER A 393 -15.67 -17.01 23.56
CA SER A 393 -17.07 -16.64 23.78
C SER A 393 -17.84 -16.60 22.47
N ALA A 394 -18.82 -17.49 22.32
CA ALA A 394 -19.75 -17.47 21.18
C ALA A 394 -20.70 -16.26 21.17
N GLU A 395 -20.77 -15.53 22.28
CA GLU A 395 -21.57 -14.30 22.41
C GLU A 395 -20.76 -13.04 22.06
N ALA A 396 -19.43 -13.16 21.92
CA ALA A 396 -18.57 -12.02 21.62
C ALA A 396 -18.76 -11.57 20.16
N ASP A 397 -19.02 -10.27 19.98
CA ASP A 397 -19.01 -9.65 18.65
C ASP A 397 -17.63 -9.81 18.00
N THR A 398 -17.62 -10.19 16.72
CA THR A 398 -16.40 -10.47 15.95
C THR A 398 -15.44 -9.28 15.91
N ASP A 399 -15.94 -8.04 16.01
CA ASP A 399 -15.10 -6.84 16.11
C ASP A 399 -14.23 -6.86 17.40
N TYR A 400 -14.77 -7.27 18.55
CA TYR A 400 -13.96 -7.41 19.78
C TYR A 400 -12.89 -8.48 19.64
N LEU A 401 -13.26 -9.60 19.01
CA LEU A 401 -12.33 -10.69 18.71
C LEU A 401 -11.20 -10.24 17.78
N ALA A 402 -11.52 -9.41 16.78
CA ALA A 402 -10.56 -8.81 15.88
C ALA A 402 -9.56 -7.91 16.62
N VAL A 403 -10.06 -7.03 17.51
CA VAL A 403 -9.19 -6.15 18.31
C VAL A 403 -8.34 -6.97 19.28
N TYR A 404 -8.91 -7.95 19.98
CA TYR A 404 -8.14 -8.84 20.86
C TYR A 404 -7.02 -9.55 20.10
N SER A 405 -7.33 -10.06 18.90
CA SER A 405 -6.32 -10.63 18.01
C SER A 405 -5.22 -9.60 17.69
N ASN A 406 -5.56 -8.38 17.31
CA ASN A 406 -4.55 -7.35 17.02
C ASN A 406 -3.67 -7.01 18.24
N VAL A 407 -4.29 -6.82 19.41
CA VAL A 407 -3.60 -6.50 20.67
C VAL A 407 -2.62 -7.63 21.04
N THR A 408 -3.09 -8.88 21.01
CA THR A 408 -2.25 -10.04 21.33
C THR A 408 -1.09 -10.22 20.36
N ALA A 409 -1.29 -9.94 19.06
CA ALA A 409 -0.20 -9.94 18.09
C ALA A 409 0.90 -8.92 18.43
N SER A 410 0.51 -7.68 18.78
CA SER A 410 1.45 -6.64 19.20
C SER A 410 2.18 -7.00 20.49
N LEU A 411 1.45 -7.49 21.50
CA LEU A 411 2.04 -7.95 22.78
C LEU A 411 3.06 -9.05 22.55
N LYS A 412 2.73 -10.06 21.74
CA LYS A 412 3.67 -11.14 21.40
C LYS A 412 4.95 -10.60 20.78
N ASN A 413 4.86 -9.62 19.88
CA ASN A 413 6.03 -9.01 19.27
C ASN A 413 6.90 -8.31 20.35
N ILE A 414 6.29 -7.48 21.20
CA ILE A 414 6.98 -6.79 22.29
C ILE A 414 7.64 -7.78 23.25
N TYR A 415 6.91 -8.82 23.67
CA TYR A 415 7.42 -9.86 24.56
C TYR A 415 8.61 -10.60 23.94
N ASN A 416 8.52 -11.02 22.68
CA ASN A 416 9.62 -11.70 22.01
C ASN A 416 10.86 -10.81 21.87
N THR A 417 10.69 -9.53 21.50
CA THR A 417 11.80 -8.58 21.44
C THR A 417 12.47 -8.41 22.79
N ARG A 418 11.70 -8.23 23.86
CA ARG A 418 12.25 -8.13 25.22
C ARG A 418 12.93 -9.43 25.68
N LEU A 419 12.35 -10.59 25.37
CA LEU A 419 12.94 -11.90 25.67
C LEU A 419 14.26 -12.13 24.93
N ASP A 420 14.41 -11.64 23.70
CA ASP A 420 15.66 -11.69 22.96
C ASP A 420 16.75 -10.85 23.67
N SER A 421 16.46 -9.59 24.02
CA SER A 421 17.40 -8.74 24.77
C SER A 421 17.77 -9.36 26.12
N LEU A 422 16.79 -9.88 26.88
CA LEU A 422 17.04 -10.57 28.15
C LEU A 422 17.92 -11.80 27.97
N THR A 423 17.66 -12.60 26.92
CA THR A 423 18.42 -13.82 26.65
C THR A 423 19.86 -13.50 26.30
N LYS A 424 20.09 -12.53 25.41
CA LYS A 424 21.43 -12.05 25.05
C LYS A 424 22.20 -11.53 26.25
N PHE A 425 21.58 -10.65 27.04
CA PHE A 425 22.19 -10.09 28.24
C PHE A 425 22.62 -11.19 29.24
N ILE A 426 21.73 -12.15 29.51
CA ILE A 426 22.01 -13.27 30.41
C ILE A 426 23.06 -14.22 29.82
N SER A 427 23.03 -14.50 28.52
CA SER A 427 23.89 -15.50 27.88
C SER A 427 25.34 -15.04 27.77
N PHE A 428 25.57 -13.75 27.52
CA PHE A 428 26.89 -13.18 27.31
C PHE A 428 27.58 -12.71 28.59
N GLN A 429 26.84 -12.56 29.70
CA GLN A 429 27.43 -12.12 30.96
C GLN A 429 28.63 -13.00 31.37
N GLY A 430 29.79 -12.36 31.55
CA GLY A 430 31.03 -13.03 31.97
C GLY A 430 31.69 -13.91 30.89
N LYS A 431 31.26 -13.81 29.62
CA LYS A 431 31.81 -14.58 28.49
C LYS A 431 32.41 -13.73 27.37
N LEU A 432 32.29 -12.41 27.46
CA LEU A 432 32.79 -11.48 26.45
C LEU A 432 34.31 -11.33 26.52
N ASP A 433 34.94 -11.11 25.36
CA ASP A 433 36.37 -10.86 25.25
C ASP A 433 36.74 -9.52 25.90
N GLU A 434 37.69 -9.52 26.85
CA GLU A 434 38.07 -8.33 27.62
C GLU A 434 38.74 -7.24 26.78
N GLU A 435 39.47 -7.61 25.72
CA GLU A 435 40.15 -6.64 24.86
C GLU A 435 39.15 -6.00 23.90
N VAL A 436 38.22 -6.79 23.35
CA VAL A 436 37.15 -6.27 22.49
C VAL A 436 36.22 -5.34 23.27
N GLN A 437 35.92 -5.64 24.54
CA GLN A 437 35.10 -4.79 25.41
C GLN A 437 35.68 -3.39 25.65
N LYS A 438 36.97 -3.15 25.37
CA LYS A 438 37.60 -1.81 25.48
C LYS A 438 37.40 -0.94 24.24
N LEU A 439 37.02 -1.55 23.11
CA LEU A 439 36.81 -0.85 21.84
C LEU A 439 35.46 -0.10 21.83
N SER A 440 35.38 0.98 21.07
CA SER A 440 34.11 1.68 20.78
C SER A 440 33.22 0.85 19.86
N ASP A 441 31.92 1.16 19.81
CA ASP A 441 31.00 0.46 18.92
C ASP A 441 31.38 0.67 17.44
N GLU A 442 31.90 1.84 17.07
CA GLU A 442 32.43 2.13 15.74
C GLU A 442 33.66 1.27 15.41
N GLU A 443 34.63 1.18 16.33
CA GLU A 443 35.84 0.36 16.14
C GLU A 443 35.48 -1.12 15.96
N ILE A 444 34.52 -1.62 16.73
CA ILE A 444 34.02 -3.00 16.61
C ILE A 444 33.34 -3.20 15.25
N GLN A 445 32.52 -2.24 14.80
CA GLN A 445 31.83 -2.33 13.51
C GLN A 445 32.80 -2.26 12.32
N GLU A 446 33.88 -1.47 12.43
CA GLU A 446 34.97 -1.47 11.46
C GLU A 446 35.66 -2.84 11.39
N LYS A 447 35.96 -3.45 12.55
CA LYS A 447 36.56 -4.80 12.61
C LYS A 447 35.67 -5.87 11.98
N ILE A 448 34.36 -5.84 12.25
CA ILE A 448 33.40 -6.73 11.60
C ILE A 448 33.41 -6.54 10.08
N THR A 449 33.44 -5.29 9.62
CA THR A 449 33.48 -4.97 8.18
C THR A 449 34.76 -5.48 7.51
N GLU A 450 35.91 -5.34 8.18
CA GLU A 450 37.19 -5.88 7.72
C GLU A 450 37.14 -7.41 7.60
N ILE A 451 36.53 -8.09 8.58
CA ILE A 451 36.38 -9.55 8.57
C ILE A 451 35.44 -9.99 7.44
N ASP A 452 34.30 -9.33 7.25
CA ASP A 452 33.37 -9.62 6.15
C ASP A 452 34.04 -9.47 4.77
N LYS A 453 34.91 -8.48 4.62
CA LYS A 453 35.72 -8.33 3.40
C LYS A 453 36.65 -9.52 3.20
N LYS A 454 37.38 -9.93 4.24
CA LYS A 454 38.30 -11.09 4.18
C LYS A 454 37.56 -12.39 3.86
N MET A 455 36.35 -12.57 4.38
CA MET A 455 35.54 -13.77 4.10
C MET A 455 35.16 -13.94 2.62
N ASN A 456 35.21 -12.86 1.83
CA ASN A 456 34.92 -12.90 0.40
C ASN A 456 36.15 -13.16 -0.48
N GLU A 457 37.33 -13.39 0.10
CA GLU A 457 38.56 -13.69 -0.64
C GLU A 457 38.63 -15.17 -1.09
N GLU A 458 39.28 -15.43 -2.22
CA GLU A 458 39.24 -16.70 -2.98
C GLU A 458 39.81 -17.93 -2.23
N ASN A 459 40.38 -17.75 -1.02
CA ASN A 459 40.92 -18.82 -0.17
C ASN A 459 40.71 -18.54 1.34
N ALA A 460 39.66 -17.80 1.70
CA ALA A 460 39.43 -17.42 3.09
C ALA A 460 39.13 -18.64 3.99
N ASP A 461 39.76 -18.71 5.17
CA ASP A 461 39.33 -19.61 6.25
C ASP A 461 38.07 -19.03 6.91
N THR A 462 36.95 -19.27 6.26
CA THR A 462 35.65 -18.74 6.66
C THR A 462 35.24 -19.17 8.06
N SER A 463 35.63 -20.37 8.51
CA SER A 463 35.29 -20.85 9.85
C SER A 463 35.98 -20.02 10.92
N SER A 464 37.30 -19.82 10.81
CA SER A 464 38.04 -19.02 11.79
C SER A 464 37.62 -17.55 11.77
N LEU A 465 37.30 -17.01 10.59
CA LEU A 465 36.85 -15.62 10.45
C LEU A 465 35.45 -15.41 11.05
N ILE A 466 34.57 -16.42 10.94
CA ILE A 466 33.26 -16.39 11.62
C ILE A 466 33.44 -16.38 13.14
N ASP A 467 34.31 -17.24 13.68
CA ASP A 467 34.61 -17.26 15.12
C ASP A 467 35.21 -15.94 15.60
N GLU A 468 36.10 -15.34 14.80
CA GLU A 468 36.65 -14.01 15.08
C GLU A 468 35.56 -12.93 15.05
N LYS A 469 34.69 -12.94 14.04
CA LYS A 469 33.56 -12.01 13.91
C LYS A 469 32.61 -12.10 15.11
N PHE A 470 32.34 -13.32 15.61
CA PHE A 470 31.46 -13.51 16.76
C PHE A 470 31.97 -12.81 18.02
N LYS A 471 33.29 -12.78 18.27
CA LYS A 471 33.86 -12.04 19.41
C LYS A 471 33.49 -10.56 19.41
N TYR A 472 33.44 -9.95 18.22
CA TYR A 472 33.06 -8.56 18.02
C TYR A 472 31.55 -8.36 18.07
N SER A 473 30.76 -9.19 17.37
CA SER A 473 29.30 -9.06 17.36
C SER A 473 28.68 -9.32 18.72
N ASP A 474 29.19 -10.27 19.50
CA ASP A 474 28.67 -10.60 20.83
C ASP A 474 28.77 -9.39 21.79
N VAL A 475 29.82 -8.58 21.67
CA VAL A 475 29.97 -7.35 22.47
C VAL A 475 28.94 -6.31 22.07
N LEU A 476 28.68 -6.10 20.77
CA LEU A 476 27.64 -5.18 20.31
C LEU A 476 26.24 -5.64 20.71
N ASP A 477 25.95 -6.94 20.56
CA ASP A 477 24.67 -7.52 20.95
C ASP A 477 24.44 -7.40 22.46
N TYR A 478 25.48 -7.65 23.27
CA TYR A 478 25.40 -7.46 24.72
C TYR A 478 25.18 -5.99 25.10
N ARG A 479 25.94 -5.04 24.51
CA ARG A 479 25.78 -3.60 24.80
C ARG A 479 24.40 -3.08 24.42
N THR A 480 23.88 -3.54 23.28
CA THR A 480 22.51 -3.24 22.84
C THR A 480 21.50 -3.78 23.83
N ALA A 481 21.62 -5.06 24.19
CA ALA A 481 20.73 -5.68 25.18
C ALA A 481 20.81 -4.98 26.55
N GLU A 482 22.00 -4.60 27.02
CA GLU A 482 22.17 -3.87 28.28
C GLU A 482 21.48 -2.49 28.23
N LYS A 483 21.58 -1.77 27.11
CA LYS A 483 20.88 -0.50 26.90
C LYS A 483 19.36 -0.66 26.94
N ASP A 484 18.84 -1.69 26.27
CA ASP A 484 17.41 -2.02 26.29
C ASP A 484 16.93 -2.31 27.71
N LEU A 485 17.65 -3.16 28.44
CA LEU A 485 17.32 -3.55 29.81
C LEU A 485 17.34 -2.37 30.77
N LYS A 486 18.29 -1.44 30.61
CA LYS A 486 18.29 -0.16 31.35
C LYS A 486 17.02 0.64 31.06
N GLY A 487 16.58 0.68 29.81
CA GLY A 487 15.29 1.28 29.42
C GLY A 487 14.08 0.61 30.07
N TYR A 488 14.17 -0.68 30.39
CA TYR A 488 13.15 -1.44 31.13
C TYR A 488 13.28 -1.32 32.66
N GLY A 489 14.26 -0.57 33.18
CA GLY A 489 14.53 -0.48 34.63
C GLY A 489 15.19 -1.73 35.22
N ILE A 490 15.87 -2.54 34.39
CA ILE A 490 16.53 -3.78 34.79
C ILE A 490 18.04 -3.54 34.85
N GLU A 491 18.60 -3.57 36.06
CA GLU A 491 20.01 -3.22 36.32
C GLU A 491 20.87 -4.39 36.82
N SER A 492 20.27 -5.57 37.04
CA SER A 492 21.00 -6.75 37.50
C SER A 492 20.55 -8.01 36.77
N VAL A 493 21.43 -9.01 36.75
CA VAL A 493 21.16 -10.28 36.09
C VAL A 493 20.10 -11.09 36.83
N GLU A 494 20.07 -11.01 38.15
CA GLU A 494 19.02 -11.63 38.96
C GLU A 494 17.64 -11.08 38.59
N LYS A 495 17.52 -9.75 38.49
CA LYS A 495 16.30 -9.09 38.03
C LYS A 495 15.96 -9.46 36.58
N ALA A 496 16.96 -9.53 35.69
CA ALA A 496 16.75 -9.92 34.30
C ALA A 496 16.19 -11.36 34.19
N LYS A 497 16.70 -12.30 35.01
CA LYS A 497 16.20 -13.69 35.06
C LYS A 497 14.75 -13.75 35.55
N GLU A 498 14.42 -13.05 36.63
CA GLU A 498 13.05 -12.99 37.16
C GLU A 498 12.08 -12.40 36.12
N TYR A 499 12.47 -11.26 35.52
CA TYR A 499 11.66 -10.60 34.51
C TYR A 499 11.47 -11.47 33.27
N LYS A 500 12.52 -12.18 32.82
CA LYS A 500 12.44 -13.15 31.73
C LYS A 500 11.40 -14.24 32.02
N THR A 501 11.43 -14.86 33.20
CA THR A 501 10.44 -15.90 33.55
C THR A 501 9.01 -15.36 33.60
N ASN A 502 8.80 -14.15 34.14
CA ASN A 502 7.48 -13.52 34.12
C ASN A 502 6.98 -13.30 32.68
N LEU A 503 7.86 -12.81 31.82
CA LEU A 503 7.55 -12.49 30.43
C LEU A 503 7.30 -13.73 29.58
N GLU A 504 8.05 -14.82 29.80
CA GLU A 504 7.79 -16.13 29.20
C GLU A 504 6.40 -16.65 29.55
N ASN A 505 5.99 -16.52 30.82
CA ASN A 505 4.64 -16.92 31.25
C ASN A 505 3.56 -16.08 30.58
N LYS A 506 3.73 -14.75 30.51
CA LYS A 506 2.81 -13.85 29.79
C LYS A 506 2.71 -14.21 28.31
N LEU A 507 3.85 -14.44 27.65
CA LEU A 507 3.90 -14.85 26.25
C LEU A 507 3.17 -16.17 26.02
N ASN A 508 3.36 -17.16 26.89
CA ASN A 508 2.68 -18.45 26.78
C ASN A 508 1.16 -18.30 26.89
N ILE A 509 0.67 -17.55 27.88
CA ILE A 509 -0.78 -17.32 28.07
C ILE A 509 -1.38 -16.61 26.86
N VAL A 510 -0.76 -15.52 26.40
CA VAL A 510 -1.24 -14.76 25.23
C VAL A 510 -1.20 -15.60 23.97
N SER A 511 -0.15 -16.41 23.76
CA SER A 511 -0.01 -17.27 22.59
C SER A 511 -1.08 -18.38 22.59
N GLU A 512 -1.35 -18.99 23.74
CA GLU A 512 -2.38 -20.03 23.85
C GLU A 512 -3.78 -19.47 23.55
N ARG A 513 -4.15 -18.35 24.17
CA ARG A 513 -5.45 -17.69 23.95
C ARG A 513 -5.61 -17.24 22.50
N ARG A 514 -4.58 -16.59 21.94
CA ARG A 514 -4.57 -16.17 20.55
C ARG A 514 -4.73 -17.34 19.58
N SER A 515 -4.03 -18.45 19.82
CA SER A 515 -4.13 -19.64 18.98
C SER A 515 -5.54 -20.24 19.00
N LYS A 516 -6.17 -20.35 20.19
CA LYS A 516 -7.58 -20.78 20.32
C LYS A 516 -8.53 -19.86 19.58
N LEU A 517 -8.37 -18.55 19.74
CA LEU A 517 -9.19 -17.57 19.05
C LEU A 517 -9.08 -17.69 17.52
N LEU A 518 -7.86 -17.76 17.01
CA LEU A 518 -7.62 -17.86 15.57
C LEU A 518 -8.14 -19.17 14.98
N ALA A 519 -8.10 -20.27 15.75
CA ALA A 519 -8.71 -21.52 15.34
C ALA A 519 -10.24 -21.39 15.18
N GLU A 520 -10.91 -20.72 16.12
CA GLU A 520 -12.36 -20.47 16.06
C GLU A 520 -12.72 -19.54 14.89
N LEU A 521 -12.01 -18.42 14.77
CA LEU A 521 -12.19 -17.46 13.68
C LEU A 521 -11.91 -18.10 12.31
N PHE A 522 -10.94 -19.02 12.21
CA PHE A 522 -10.65 -19.74 10.98
C PHE A 522 -11.80 -20.68 10.59
N TYR A 523 -12.46 -21.30 11.58
CA TYR A 523 -13.62 -22.15 11.33
C TYR A 523 -14.81 -21.34 10.81
N GLU A 524 -15.08 -20.17 11.38
CA GLU A 524 -16.18 -19.30 10.96
C GLU A 524 -15.90 -18.55 9.65
N TYR A 525 -14.67 -18.11 9.44
CA TYR A 525 -14.25 -17.26 8.32
C TYR A 525 -13.03 -17.81 7.58
N PRO A 526 -13.10 -19.03 7.01
CA PRO A 526 -11.97 -19.68 6.34
C PRO A 526 -11.49 -18.95 5.07
N SER A 527 -12.28 -18.03 4.53
CA SER A 527 -11.93 -17.18 3.39
C SER A 527 -11.13 -15.93 3.77
N SER A 528 -11.05 -15.57 5.06
CA SER A 528 -10.24 -14.45 5.50
C SER A 528 -8.76 -14.77 5.31
N THR A 529 -8.13 -14.06 4.38
CA THR A 529 -6.70 -14.17 4.11
C THR A 529 -5.89 -13.92 5.38
N ARG A 530 -6.29 -12.92 6.18
CA ARG A 530 -5.56 -12.54 7.38
C ARG A 530 -5.67 -13.60 8.48
N ILE A 531 -6.87 -14.15 8.71
CA ILE A 531 -7.04 -15.25 9.69
C ILE A 531 -6.20 -16.45 9.29
N VAL A 532 -6.24 -16.86 8.02
CA VAL A 532 -5.47 -18.01 7.53
C VAL A 532 -3.97 -17.81 7.76
N GLN A 533 -3.45 -16.63 7.41
CA GLN A 533 -2.04 -16.29 7.60
C GLN A 533 -1.65 -16.27 9.08
N ASP A 534 -2.44 -15.61 9.92
CA ASP A 534 -2.13 -15.48 11.34
C ASP A 534 -2.30 -16.82 12.06
N TYR A 535 -3.34 -17.60 11.76
CA TYR A 535 -3.53 -18.92 12.35
C TYR A 535 -2.43 -19.90 11.91
N TYR A 536 -1.99 -19.88 10.66
CA TYR A 536 -0.86 -20.69 10.20
C TYR A 536 0.44 -20.32 10.91
N LYS A 537 0.71 -19.02 11.15
CA LYS A 537 1.89 -18.58 11.92
C LYS A 537 1.85 -19.09 13.37
N GLU A 538 0.67 -19.14 13.98
CA GLU A 538 0.49 -19.60 15.37
C GLU A 538 0.49 -21.13 15.49
N ASN A 539 -0.14 -21.82 14.54
CA ASN A 539 -0.33 -23.26 14.56
C ASN A 539 -0.01 -23.87 13.18
N PRO A 540 1.26 -23.83 12.74
CA PRO A 540 1.65 -24.36 11.45
C PRO A 540 1.57 -25.89 11.40
N SER A 541 1.18 -26.59 12.47
CA SER A 541 0.96 -28.04 12.45
C SER A 541 -0.46 -28.45 12.11
N ASP A 542 -1.45 -27.56 12.24
CA ASP A 542 -2.85 -27.86 11.92
C ASP A 542 -3.02 -28.14 10.42
N PRO A 543 -3.48 -29.35 10.03
CA PRO A 543 -3.63 -29.73 8.63
C PRO A 543 -4.57 -28.83 7.82
N LYS A 544 -5.66 -28.33 8.43
CA LYS A 544 -6.66 -27.53 7.71
C LYS A 544 -6.13 -26.14 7.37
N VAL A 545 -5.44 -25.50 8.32
CA VAL A 545 -4.86 -24.17 8.06
C VAL A 545 -3.66 -24.26 7.11
N LYS A 546 -2.87 -25.35 7.16
CA LYS A 546 -1.82 -25.62 6.15
C LYS A 546 -2.39 -25.63 4.75
N ILE A 547 -3.49 -26.36 4.53
CA ILE A 547 -4.15 -26.44 3.22
C ILE A 547 -4.63 -25.04 2.80
N ALA A 548 -5.35 -24.34 3.68
CA ALA A 548 -5.87 -23.00 3.39
C ALA A 548 -4.75 -22.00 3.07
N TYR A 549 -3.66 -22.01 3.84
CA TYR A 549 -2.50 -21.15 3.62
C TYR A 549 -1.78 -21.48 2.31
N SER A 550 -1.61 -22.76 1.99
CA SER A 550 -1.05 -23.18 0.70
C SER A 550 -1.94 -22.75 -0.48
N LYS A 551 -3.27 -22.83 -0.36
CA LYS A 551 -4.22 -22.30 -1.37
C LYS A 551 -4.02 -20.79 -1.57
N LEU A 552 -3.88 -20.03 -0.48
CA LEU A 552 -3.58 -18.60 -0.55
C LEU A 552 -2.26 -18.32 -1.29
N GLN A 553 -1.20 -19.08 -1.01
CA GLN A 553 0.08 -18.93 -1.70
C GLN A 553 -0.05 -19.24 -3.19
N ILE A 554 -0.81 -20.26 -3.57
CA ILE A 554 -1.08 -20.59 -4.98
C ILE A 554 -1.79 -19.45 -5.71
N GLU A 555 -2.81 -18.82 -5.11
CA GLU A 555 -3.48 -17.67 -5.73
C GLU A 555 -2.51 -16.50 -5.96
N GLN A 556 -1.53 -16.30 -5.08
CA GLN A 556 -0.46 -15.34 -5.30
C GLN A 556 0.45 -15.75 -6.46
N LEU A 557 0.83 -17.02 -6.55
CA LEU A 557 1.63 -17.55 -7.66
C LEU A 557 0.91 -17.39 -9.02
N LYS A 558 -0.41 -17.64 -9.08
CA LYS A 558 -1.23 -17.42 -10.29
C LYS A 558 -1.17 -15.98 -10.78
N MET A 559 -1.24 -15.01 -9.86
CA MET A 559 -1.08 -13.60 -10.23
C MET A 559 0.28 -13.34 -10.85
N TYR A 560 1.37 -13.86 -10.27
CA TYR A 560 2.72 -13.68 -10.83
C TYR A 560 2.91 -14.39 -12.17
N SER A 561 2.33 -15.57 -12.36
CA SER A 561 2.38 -16.30 -13.63
C SER A 561 1.82 -15.47 -14.79
N ASN A 562 0.72 -14.73 -14.56
CA ASN A 562 0.15 -13.83 -15.57
C ASN A 562 1.10 -12.67 -15.98
N TYR A 563 2.04 -12.28 -15.11
CA TYR A 563 2.99 -11.19 -15.38
C TYR A 563 4.34 -11.67 -15.91
N LEU A 564 4.85 -12.78 -15.38
CA LEU A 564 6.21 -13.28 -15.64
C LEU A 564 6.25 -14.42 -16.69
N GLY A 565 5.09 -14.98 -17.03
CA GLY A 565 4.98 -16.28 -17.70
C GLY A 565 5.03 -17.44 -16.71
N GLY A 566 4.40 -18.56 -17.07
CA GLY A 566 4.40 -19.80 -16.29
C GLY A 566 5.74 -20.55 -16.31
N GLY A 567 5.79 -21.69 -15.60
CA GLY A 567 6.89 -22.65 -15.72
C GLY A 567 8.20 -22.27 -15.02
N SER A 568 9.33 -22.51 -15.71
CA SER A 568 10.69 -22.45 -15.15
C SER A 568 11.13 -21.06 -14.68
N VAL A 569 10.55 -20.00 -15.26
CA VAL A 569 10.79 -18.62 -14.83
C VAL A 569 10.21 -18.40 -13.44
N LEU A 570 8.96 -18.80 -13.23
CA LEU A 570 8.29 -18.66 -11.93
C LEU A 570 9.02 -19.45 -10.84
N SER A 571 9.46 -20.68 -11.16
CA SER A 571 10.20 -21.52 -10.22
C SER A 571 11.58 -20.97 -9.87
N MET A 572 12.25 -20.24 -10.77
CA MET A 572 13.53 -19.59 -10.49
C MET A 572 13.40 -18.46 -9.45
N TYR A 573 12.30 -17.70 -9.49
CA TYR A 573 12.10 -16.54 -8.61
C TYR A 573 11.35 -16.85 -7.33
N LEU A 574 10.53 -17.92 -7.28
CA LEU A 574 9.60 -18.21 -6.17
C LEU A 574 9.84 -19.60 -5.53
N GLN A 575 11.11 -20.04 -5.48
CA GLN A 575 11.49 -21.35 -4.93
C GLN A 575 11.00 -21.59 -3.49
N GLN A 576 11.09 -20.58 -2.62
CA GLN A 576 10.74 -20.75 -1.20
C GLN A 576 9.24 -20.97 -0.98
N PRO A 577 8.33 -20.12 -1.53
CA PRO A 577 6.89 -20.38 -1.49
C PRO A 577 6.50 -21.75 -2.07
N ILE A 578 7.07 -22.12 -3.22
CA ILE A 578 6.78 -23.41 -3.86
C ILE A 578 7.18 -24.57 -2.94
N ARG A 579 8.40 -24.51 -2.38
CA ARG A 579 8.90 -25.53 -1.45
C ARG A 579 8.04 -25.63 -0.19
N GLU A 580 7.58 -24.50 0.35
CA GLU A 580 6.70 -24.48 1.52
C GLU A 580 5.36 -25.18 1.22
N ILE A 581 4.72 -24.85 0.10
CA ILE A 581 3.47 -25.50 -0.34
C ILE A 581 3.67 -27.02 -0.43
N MET A 582 4.74 -27.46 -1.10
CA MET A 582 5.04 -28.90 -1.25
C MET A 582 5.25 -29.60 0.09
N LEU A 583 5.97 -28.97 1.03
CA LEU A 583 6.18 -29.50 2.37
C LEU A 583 4.87 -29.57 3.16
N ASN A 584 4.01 -28.57 3.04
CA ASN A 584 2.69 -28.56 3.67
C ASN A 584 1.85 -29.73 3.16
N ILE A 585 1.74 -29.91 1.84
CA ILE A 585 1.00 -31.01 1.21
C ILE A 585 1.51 -32.36 1.72
N ALA A 586 2.83 -32.60 1.60
CA ALA A 586 3.44 -33.86 2.00
C ALA A 586 3.21 -34.16 3.49
N SER A 587 3.32 -33.14 4.34
CA SER A 587 3.09 -33.28 5.77
C SER A 587 1.65 -33.69 6.08
N VAL A 588 0.65 -33.12 5.39
CA VAL A 588 -0.77 -33.46 5.60
C VAL A 588 -1.05 -34.90 5.15
N ILE A 589 -0.57 -35.30 3.98
CA ILE A 589 -0.80 -36.66 3.44
C ILE A 589 -0.22 -37.74 4.38
N SER A 590 0.90 -37.44 5.04
CA SER A 590 1.59 -38.36 5.95
C SER A 590 0.90 -38.57 7.32
N THR A 591 -0.15 -37.79 7.63
CA THR A 591 -0.84 -37.86 8.93
C THR A 591 -2.00 -38.88 8.94
N GLU A 592 -2.58 -39.14 10.10
CA GLU A 592 -3.81 -39.95 10.27
C GLU A 592 -5.11 -39.17 9.98
N GLU A 593 -5.01 -38.05 9.25
CA GLU A 593 -6.15 -37.21 8.88
C GLU A 593 -7.21 -37.91 8.02
N SER A 594 -8.40 -37.32 7.98
CA SER A 594 -9.52 -37.83 7.18
C SER A 594 -9.18 -37.92 5.69
N THR A 595 -9.83 -38.86 4.99
CA THR A 595 -9.73 -39.00 3.54
C THR A 595 -9.94 -37.65 2.83
N ASN A 596 -10.96 -36.90 3.23
CA ASN A 596 -11.25 -35.58 2.64
C ASN A 596 -10.11 -34.59 2.86
N THR A 597 -9.55 -34.50 4.08
CA THR A 597 -8.41 -33.60 4.37
C THR A 597 -7.20 -33.93 3.49
N LYS A 598 -6.93 -35.22 3.26
CA LYS A 598 -5.81 -35.65 2.40
C LYS A 598 -6.06 -35.32 0.94
N LEU A 599 -7.30 -35.50 0.47
CA LEU A 599 -7.72 -35.14 -0.88
C LEU A 599 -7.62 -33.62 -1.10
N ASP A 600 -8.09 -32.81 -0.15
CA ASP A 600 -7.95 -31.34 -0.20
C ASP A 600 -6.48 -30.90 -0.31
N ALA A 601 -5.56 -31.57 0.39
CA ALA A 601 -4.12 -31.30 0.27
C ALA A 601 -3.56 -31.71 -1.11
N LEU A 602 -4.03 -32.82 -1.67
CA LEU A 602 -3.63 -33.25 -3.01
C LEU A 602 -4.17 -32.33 -4.11
N GLU A 603 -5.37 -31.76 -3.93
CA GLU A 603 -5.90 -30.72 -4.83
C GLU A 603 -5.00 -29.48 -4.86
N VAL A 604 -4.49 -29.05 -3.71
CA VAL A 604 -3.49 -27.97 -3.66
C VAL A 604 -2.24 -28.35 -4.46
N GLY A 605 -1.82 -29.62 -4.41
CA GLY A 605 -0.74 -30.14 -5.25
C GLY A 605 -1.05 -30.09 -6.74
N MET A 606 -2.28 -30.44 -7.13
CA MET A 606 -2.77 -30.32 -8.50
C MET A 606 -2.73 -28.87 -8.99
N ASP A 607 -3.28 -27.93 -8.20
CA ASP A 607 -3.26 -26.51 -8.54
C ASP A 607 -1.83 -25.96 -8.68
N LEU A 608 -0.92 -26.38 -7.79
CA LEU A 608 0.49 -26.00 -7.88
C LEU A 608 1.12 -26.54 -9.17
N SER A 609 0.84 -27.80 -9.53
CA SER A 609 1.35 -28.40 -10.76
C SER A 609 0.87 -27.67 -12.01
N ASP A 610 -0.37 -27.17 -12.01
CA ASP A 610 -0.92 -26.37 -13.10
C ASP A 610 -0.24 -25.00 -13.20
N VAL A 611 0.02 -24.34 -12.06
CA VAL A 611 0.73 -23.06 -12.02
C VAL A 611 2.19 -23.19 -12.50
N LEU A 612 2.82 -24.32 -12.22
CA LEU A 612 4.19 -24.62 -12.62
C LEU A 612 4.30 -25.26 -14.01
N GLU A 613 3.18 -25.58 -14.66
CA GLU A 613 3.14 -26.33 -15.91
C GLU A 613 3.95 -27.65 -15.83
N ASP A 614 3.89 -28.35 -14.68
CA ASP A 614 4.65 -29.58 -14.41
C ASP A 614 3.76 -30.82 -14.50
N GLU A 615 3.70 -31.43 -15.69
CA GLU A 615 2.92 -32.64 -15.95
C GLU A 615 3.36 -33.85 -15.12
N ASN A 616 4.65 -33.97 -14.76
CA ASN A 616 5.13 -35.07 -13.92
C ASN A 616 4.62 -34.94 -12.49
N MET A 617 4.66 -33.72 -11.94
CA MET A 617 4.08 -33.40 -10.63
C MET A 617 2.58 -33.66 -10.62
N LYS A 618 1.87 -33.22 -11.67
CA LYS A 618 0.43 -33.44 -11.83
C LYS A 618 0.06 -34.92 -11.84
N LEU A 619 0.79 -35.72 -12.62
CA LEU A 619 0.61 -37.18 -12.69
C LEU A 619 0.82 -37.85 -11.33
N SER A 620 1.84 -37.43 -10.58
CA SER A 620 2.14 -37.95 -9.24
C SER A 620 0.99 -37.70 -8.26
N TYR A 621 0.42 -36.50 -8.27
CA TYR A 621 -0.72 -36.18 -7.40
C TYR A 621 -2.00 -36.90 -7.83
N LEU A 622 -2.30 -37.02 -9.14
CA LEU A 622 -3.45 -37.80 -9.62
C LEU A 622 -3.39 -39.28 -9.19
N LYS A 623 -2.20 -39.90 -9.26
CA LYS A 623 -2.01 -41.28 -8.80
C LYS A 623 -2.29 -41.42 -7.31
N GLN A 624 -1.79 -40.49 -6.49
CA GLN A 624 -2.08 -40.46 -5.05
C GLN A 624 -3.57 -40.24 -4.76
N ILE A 625 -4.24 -39.34 -5.50
CA ILE A 625 -5.70 -39.14 -5.39
C ILE A 625 -6.43 -40.45 -5.68
N LYS A 626 -6.08 -41.13 -6.78
CA LYS A 626 -6.68 -42.41 -7.17
C LYS A 626 -6.47 -43.52 -6.11
N GLU A 627 -5.29 -43.55 -5.49
CA GLU A 627 -4.98 -44.51 -4.43
C GLU A 627 -5.83 -44.27 -3.16
N ILE A 628 -6.11 -43.01 -2.85
CA ILE A 628 -6.93 -42.62 -1.69
C ILE A 628 -8.43 -42.80 -1.98
N ASP A 629 -8.91 -42.29 -3.12
CA ASP A 629 -10.29 -42.42 -3.59
C ASP A 629 -10.33 -42.42 -5.13
N SER A 630 -10.51 -43.60 -5.71
CA SER A 630 -10.59 -43.79 -7.16
C SER A 630 -11.83 -43.15 -7.81
N THR A 631 -12.80 -42.68 -7.02
CA THR A 631 -14.04 -42.07 -7.50
C THR A 631 -14.06 -40.55 -7.37
N TYR A 632 -13.01 -39.96 -6.79
CA TYR A 632 -12.92 -38.52 -6.53
C TYR A 632 -13.10 -37.69 -7.80
N TYR A 633 -12.33 -38.02 -8.84
CA TYR A 633 -12.58 -37.53 -10.20
C TYR A 633 -13.32 -38.59 -11.01
N LYS A 634 -14.43 -38.19 -11.63
CA LYS A 634 -15.26 -39.07 -12.45
C LYS A 634 -14.46 -39.80 -13.55
N ASP A 635 -13.46 -39.13 -14.12
CA ASP A 635 -12.66 -39.62 -15.25
C ASP A 635 -11.16 -39.73 -14.90
N ILE A 636 -10.83 -40.05 -13.63
CA ILE A 636 -9.43 -40.04 -13.15
C ILE A 636 -8.48 -40.93 -13.97
N ASP A 637 -8.96 -42.09 -14.42
CA ASP A 637 -8.19 -43.02 -15.26
C ASP A 637 -7.84 -42.41 -16.61
N LYS A 638 -8.79 -41.69 -17.22
CA LYS A 638 -8.59 -40.99 -18.50
C LYS A 638 -7.63 -39.82 -18.34
N MET A 639 -7.73 -39.08 -17.24
CA MET A 639 -6.80 -37.97 -16.93
C MET A 639 -5.36 -38.48 -16.78
N ILE A 640 -5.17 -39.61 -16.09
CA ILE A 640 -3.85 -40.25 -15.94
C ILE A 640 -3.31 -40.72 -17.30
N GLU A 641 -4.14 -41.41 -18.11
CA GLU A 641 -3.75 -41.91 -19.43
C GLU A 641 -3.38 -40.77 -20.41
N GLU A 642 -4.12 -39.66 -20.38
CA GLU A 642 -3.84 -38.48 -21.22
C GLU A 642 -2.47 -37.87 -20.88
N ILE A 643 -2.17 -37.66 -19.59
CA ILE A 643 -0.88 -37.08 -19.17
C ILE A 643 0.28 -38.04 -19.43
N GLU A 644 0.11 -39.35 -19.18
CA GLU A 644 1.14 -40.35 -19.52
C GLU A 644 1.42 -40.39 -21.03
N THR A 645 0.38 -40.22 -21.85
CA THR A 645 0.52 -40.14 -23.31
C THR A 645 1.29 -38.89 -23.72
N ASN A 646 0.95 -37.72 -23.19
CA ASN A 646 1.64 -36.46 -23.48
C ASN A 646 3.13 -36.54 -23.14
N LEU A 647 3.47 -36.95 -21.92
CA LEU A 647 4.85 -37.13 -21.44
C LEU A 647 5.64 -38.13 -22.31
N SER A 648 5.00 -39.20 -22.78
CA SER A 648 5.65 -40.18 -23.66
C SER A 648 5.86 -39.66 -25.08
N SER A 649 5.01 -38.74 -25.56
CA SER A 649 5.13 -38.13 -26.89
C SER A 649 6.23 -37.06 -26.95
N GLU A 650 6.44 -36.30 -25.88
CA GLU A 650 7.55 -35.35 -25.75
C GLU A 650 8.93 -36.02 -25.62
N ALA A 651 8.97 -37.27 -25.15
CA ALA A 651 10.19 -38.07 -25.03
C ALA A 651 10.68 -38.67 -26.37
N THR A 652 9.94 -38.48 -27.47
CA THR A 652 10.38 -38.93 -28.81
C THR A 652 11.43 -37.95 -29.36
N PRO A 653 12.66 -38.37 -29.68
CA PRO A 653 13.64 -37.47 -30.28
C PRO A 653 13.10 -36.94 -31.61
N LEU A 654 13.29 -35.64 -31.88
CA LEU A 654 13.29 -35.12 -33.24
C LEU A 654 14.15 -36.06 -34.08
N ASN A 655 13.53 -36.88 -34.93
CA ASN A 655 14.25 -37.67 -35.91
C ASN A 655 15.11 -36.70 -36.70
N GLU A 656 16.43 -36.87 -36.60
CA GLU A 656 17.39 -36.34 -37.55
C GLU A 656 16.95 -36.81 -38.94
N GLU A 657 16.29 -35.95 -39.72
CA GLU A 657 16.28 -36.12 -41.16
C GLU A 657 17.73 -35.95 -41.63
N PRO A 658 18.32 -36.95 -42.29
CA PRO A 658 19.62 -36.75 -42.90
C PRO A 658 19.41 -35.74 -44.03
N LEU A 659 20.04 -34.57 -43.91
CA LEU A 659 20.20 -33.62 -45.00
C LEU A 659 20.74 -34.37 -46.21
N SER A 660 19.85 -34.69 -47.14
CA SER A 660 20.21 -35.23 -48.44
C SER A 660 21.01 -34.17 -49.17
N VAL A 661 22.26 -34.50 -49.47
CA VAL A 661 23.10 -33.76 -50.40
C VAL A 661 22.40 -33.74 -51.77
N ASN A 662 21.99 -32.55 -52.20
CA ASN A 662 22.07 -32.08 -53.58
C ASN A 662 21.87 -30.56 -53.66
#